data_AF-L1PTK6-F1
#
_entry.id   AF-L1PTK6-F1
#
_cell.length_a   1.000
_cell.length_b   1.000
_cell.length_c   1.000
_cell.angle_alpha   90.00
_cell.angle_beta   90.00
_cell.angle_gamma   90.00
#
_symmetry.space_group_name_H-M   'P 1'
#
loop_
_entity.id
_entity.type
_entity.pdbx_description
1 polymer ?
#
loop_
_entity_poly.entity_id
_entity_poly.type
_entity_poly.pdbx_seq_one_letter_code
_entity_poly.pdbx_strand_id
1 'polypeptide(L)'
;MHEVKLLGILPVNDDIWVAFSTEGDCFFICKKDNNEKSATWKNASAQVQKQALFGKEWFYTIYGDYLLISDGEKLSEYTSLNKQNKSNSQQDLEKLQQISGTECVANLFLQKNAANDYFEPFFGEKLLANCKNWVAFDLFLEENNVRLNGVTTIDKEANTDVMLHTVPYQNNALSLMPARVLSISAYTFDDAEKLTQNDSIAQESPFRTSINGVAFGRVTEGQFAVVSSFDVDETLQQLPVLSEDFQYNFPMYELNPDLPVGFFTSFVKDFIPRYAGVYQKQLVLTKTKELLISVVNDMQRGNVLSANKAFGLLEENSASNVTFSRIANLYDNPSFSSRFPAIAENYRWALFQQTPQNDYYVLNFVSEKQTESTLSDEMRERFRFALDDVMASEPVILLNHRTKRLEIAVQDENNYLYLIGNNGSLLWKKRLDGKIQSPIYQVDLFKNGFLQMAFTTEKSIWVVDRNGKEVAPFPLQYKNPITPLEVFDYESNREYRFLFAEGNTLHLLDKKGQEVKGFNQRANGKPLFTPKHYRFNGKDYLIYSSNNGTFNILHRNGEQRITVKGTYSFSNNPPLVLGDLFMFTNSDGTLISIDEKGGMTRKNLSLTEPFYWGGNRYVLTSLSGNILTIGNQRIELPEGKYSRPKLFRIRGMNYVSVTEQNTQKAYLYDEKGNLLKDFPVESISPIAIDVDYDKSIWVVTEKSTTELILYTMKQFANE
;
A
#
# COMPACT_ATOMS: atom_id res chain seq x y z
N MET A 1 -9.62 -8.23 35.49
CA MET A 1 -9.51 -6.97 36.28
C MET A 1 -9.56 -7.24 37.78
N HIS A 2 -10.14 -8.35 38.24
CA HIS A 2 -10.18 -8.73 39.66
C HIS A 2 -8.78 -9.08 40.18
N GLU A 3 -8.00 -9.78 39.37
CA GLU A 3 -6.63 -10.24 39.59
C GLU A 3 -5.68 -9.03 39.78
N VAL A 4 -5.82 -8.00 38.93
CA VAL A 4 -5.04 -6.75 39.01
C VAL A 4 -5.37 -5.98 40.28
N LYS A 5 -6.65 -5.94 40.68
CA LYS A 5 -7.06 -5.32 41.95
C LYS A 5 -6.51 -6.10 43.16
N LEU A 6 -6.40 -7.42 43.04
CA LEU A 6 -5.80 -8.27 44.07
C LEU A 6 -4.32 -7.94 44.30
N LEU A 7 -3.54 -7.73 43.23
CA LEU A 7 -2.13 -7.33 43.33
C LEU A 7 -1.95 -6.08 44.22
N GLY A 8 -2.88 -5.11 44.14
CA GLY A 8 -2.80 -3.88 44.93
C GLY A 8 -2.92 -4.07 46.45
N ILE A 9 -3.52 -5.18 46.90
CA ILE A 9 -3.76 -5.51 48.31
C ILE A 9 -2.90 -6.67 48.82
N LEU A 10 -1.91 -7.12 48.05
CA LEU A 10 -0.94 -8.09 48.54
C LEU A 10 -0.06 -7.46 49.63
N PRO A 11 0.45 -8.26 50.60
CA PRO A 11 1.27 -7.76 51.71
C PRO A 11 2.58 -7.07 51.29
N VAL A 12 3.11 -7.44 50.12
CA VAL A 12 4.38 -6.96 49.56
C VAL A 12 4.16 -6.35 48.17
N ASN A 13 5.11 -5.55 47.70
CA ASN A 13 5.06 -4.92 46.37
C ASN A 13 6.06 -5.54 45.38
N ASP A 14 6.94 -6.41 45.85
CA ASP A 14 8.01 -7.11 45.14
C ASP A 14 8.04 -8.61 45.54
N ASP A 15 8.83 -9.42 44.81
CA ASP A 15 8.94 -10.88 45.01
C ASP A 15 7.59 -11.63 44.99
N ILE A 16 6.73 -11.27 44.03
CA ILE A 16 5.40 -11.85 43.84
C ILE A 16 5.44 -12.82 42.67
N TRP A 17 5.06 -14.07 42.92
CA TRP A 17 4.83 -15.06 41.88
C TRP A 17 3.35 -15.10 41.52
N VAL A 18 3.08 -15.05 40.22
CA VAL A 18 1.74 -15.25 39.67
C VAL A 18 1.79 -16.43 38.72
N ALA A 19 0.87 -17.38 38.88
CA ALA A 19 0.76 -18.54 38.00
C ALA A 19 -0.69 -18.74 37.57
N PHE A 20 -0.87 -19.36 36.41
CA PHE A 20 -2.18 -19.77 35.90
C PHE A 20 -2.18 -21.28 35.66
N SER A 21 -3.17 -21.99 36.18
CA SER A 21 -3.34 -23.42 35.90
C SER A 21 -3.86 -23.65 34.49
N THR A 22 -3.77 -24.89 34.02
CA THR A 22 -4.41 -25.34 32.78
C THR A 22 -5.94 -25.24 32.82
N GLU A 23 -6.54 -25.19 34.02
CA GLU A 23 -7.98 -25.00 34.22
C GLU A 23 -8.36 -23.50 34.24
N GLY A 24 -7.38 -22.60 34.21
CA GLY A 24 -7.57 -21.15 34.18
C GLY A 24 -7.57 -20.48 35.56
N ASP A 25 -7.33 -21.24 36.62
CA ASP A 25 -7.23 -20.70 37.98
C ASP A 25 -5.95 -19.86 38.13
N CYS A 26 -6.07 -18.72 38.77
CA CYS A 26 -4.98 -17.82 39.08
C CYS A 26 -4.44 -18.10 40.48
N PHE A 27 -3.11 -18.10 40.63
CA PHE A 27 -2.41 -18.31 41.89
C PHE A 27 -1.46 -17.15 42.14
N PHE A 28 -1.44 -16.66 43.38
CA PHE A 28 -0.49 -15.68 43.86
C PHE A 28 0.30 -16.28 45.01
N ILE A 29 1.61 -16.12 44.97
CA ILE A 29 2.52 -16.52 46.06
C ILE A 29 3.40 -15.32 46.38
N CYS A 30 3.38 -14.90 47.64
CA CYS A 30 4.23 -13.82 48.10
C CYS A 30 4.66 -14.08 49.54
N LYS A 31 5.72 -13.40 49.99
CA LYS A 31 6.12 -13.48 51.39
C LYS A 31 5.01 -12.93 52.28
N LYS A 32 4.78 -13.59 53.41
CA LYS A 32 3.92 -13.05 54.47
C LYS A 32 4.61 -11.85 55.12
N ASP A 33 3.88 -10.76 55.28
CA ASP A 33 4.34 -9.55 55.98
C ASP A 33 3.27 -9.06 56.97
N ASN A 34 3.63 -8.27 57.98
CA ASN A 34 2.76 -7.75 59.04
C ASN A 34 2.37 -6.27 58.83
N ASN A 35 2.33 -5.78 57.59
CA ASN A 35 1.94 -4.41 57.24
C ASN A 35 0.41 -4.16 57.25
N GLU A 36 -0.03 -2.91 57.05
CA GLU A 36 -1.45 -2.55 57.01
C GLU A 36 -2.25 -3.31 55.94
N LYS A 37 -1.65 -3.60 54.77
CA LYS A 37 -2.26 -4.40 53.70
C LYS A 37 -2.56 -5.84 54.14
N SER A 38 -1.83 -6.36 55.13
CA SER A 38 -2.05 -7.67 55.73
C SER A 38 -3.36 -7.76 56.50
N ALA A 39 -4.05 -6.63 56.74
CA ALA A 39 -5.38 -6.60 57.34
C ALA A 39 -6.41 -7.44 56.57
N THR A 40 -6.29 -7.46 55.24
CA THR A 40 -7.17 -8.22 54.36
C THR A 40 -6.97 -9.74 54.48
N TRP A 41 -5.81 -10.18 54.97
CA TRP A 41 -5.42 -11.59 55.08
C TRP A 41 -5.15 -11.99 56.54
N LYS A 42 -5.68 -11.25 57.52
CA LYS A 42 -5.47 -11.46 58.97
C LYS A 42 -5.80 -12.86 59.47
N ASN A 43 -6.77 -13.54 58.84
CA ASN A 43 -7.21 -14.87 59.21
C ASN A 43 -6.40 -16.00 58.53
N ALA A 44 -5.35 -15.66 57.77
CA ALA A 44 -4.54 -16.65 57.07
C ALA A 44 -3.87 -17.59 58.08
N SER A 45 -4.03 -18.89 57.86
CA SER A 45 -3.48 -19.97 58.69
C SER A 45 -2.99 -21.12 57.80
N ALA A 46 -2.51 -22.20 58.39
CA ALA A 46 -2.17 -23.42 57.65
C ALA A 46 -3.41 -24.16 57.08
N GLN A 47 -4.62 -23.77 57.50
CA GLN A 47 -5.87 -24.25 56.90
C GLN A 47 -6.37 -23.27 55.85
N VAL A 48 -6.81 -23.80 54.71
CA VAL A 48 -7.39 -23.02 53.62
C VAL A 48 -8.60 -22.25 54.14
N GLN A 49 -8.53 -20.93 54.00
CA GLN A 49 -9.62 -20.00 54.25
C GLN A 49 -10.18 -19.50 52.92
N LYS A 50 -11.38 -18.92 52.94
CA LYS A 50 -11.96 -18.27 51.76
C LYS A 50 -12.58 -16.92 52.08
N GLN A 51 -12.53 -16.02 51.12
CA GLN A 51 -13.17 -14.71 51.22
C GLN A 51 -13.57 -14.17 49.84
N ALA A 52 -14.67 -13.41 49.79
CA ALA A 52 -15.09 -12.74 48.57
C ALA A 52 -14.44 -11.35 48.48
N LEU A 53 -13.68 -11.11 47.41
CA LEU A 53 -13.04 -9.81 47.13
C LEU A 53 -13.20 -9.44 45.67
N PHE A 54 -13.48 -8.15 45.44
CA PHE A 54 -13.69 -7.58 44.11
C PHE A 54 -14.76 -8.29 43.26
N GLY A 55 -15.71 -9.02 43.87
CA GLY A 55 -16.74 -9.78 43.17
C GLY A 55 -16.35 -11.21 42.75
N LYS A 56 -15.23 -11.74 43.28
CA LYS A 56 -14.77 -13.12 43.07
C LYS A 56 -14.47 -13.79 44.43
N GLU A 57 -14.68 -15.10 44.54
CA GLU A 57 -14.25 -15.87 45.71
C GLU A 57 -12.75 -16.19 45.60
N TRP A 58 -12.01 -15.98 46.68
CA TRP A 58 -10.58 -16.26 46.78
C TRP A 58 -10.31 -17.16 47.97
N PHE A 59 -9.59 -18.24 47.71
CA PHE A 59 -9.04 -19.18 48.67
C PHE A 59 -7.62 -18.76 49.04
N TYR A 60 -7.24 -18.88 50.31
CA TYR A 60 -5.89 -18.52 50.75
C TYR A 60 -5.42 -19.36 51.93
N THR A 61 -4.10 -19.57 52.02
CA THR A 61 -3.45 -20.33 53.08
C THR A 61 -2.02 -19.84 53.31
N ILE A 62 -1.43 -20.20 54.45
CA ILE A 62 -0.02 -20.00 54.74
C ILE A 62 0.73 -21.32 54.55
N TYR A 63 1.87 -21.28 53.87
CA TYR A 63 2.81 -22.38 53.78
C TYR A 63 4.24 -21.88 54.01
N GLY A 64 4.86 -22.30 55.12
CA GLY A 64 6.11 -21.69 55.59
C GLY A 64 5.94 -20.19 55.82
N ASP A 65 6.81 -19.38 55.21
CA ASP A 65 6.77 -17.92 55.29
C ASP A 65 5.96 -17.27 54.14
N TYR A 66 5.24 -18.07 53.33
CA TYR A 66 4.53 -17.59 52.15
C TYR A 66 3.02 -17.59 52.35
N LEU A 67 2.38 -16.55 51.83
CA LEU A 67 0.93 -16.46 51.62
C LEU A 67 0.63 -16.96 50.20
N LEU A 68 -0.23 -17.97 50.10
CA LEU A 68 -0.72 -18.50 48.84
C LEU A 68 -2.18 -18.09 48.70
N ILE A 69 -2.58 -17.60 47.52
CA ILE A 69 -3.94 -17.18 47.20
C ILE A 69 -4.34 -17.76 45.85
N SER A 70 -5.56 -18.25 45.70
CA SER A 70 -6.11 -18.71 44.43
C SER A 70 -7.61 -18.48 44.34
N ASP A 71 -8.15 -18.42 43.13
CA ASP A 71 -9.59 -18.52 42.86
C ASP A 71 -10.08 -19.98 42.74
N GLY A 72 -9.17 -20.96 42.78
CA GLY A 72 -9.48 -22.39 42.81
C GLY A 72 -9.51 -22.99 44.23
N GLU A 73 -10.42 -23.93 44.46
CA GLU A 73 -10.63 -24.59 45.76
C GLU A 73 -9.47 -25.51 46.20
N LYS A 74 -8.64 -25.96 45.25
CA LYS A 74 -7.61 -27.00 45.46
C LYS A 74 -6.27 -26.48 46.01
N LEU A 75 -6.25 -25.34 46.69
CA LEU A 75 -5.02 -24.72 47.19
C LEU A 75 -4.22 -25.64 48.15
N SER A 76 -4.90 -26.54 48.86
CA SER A 76 -4.28 -27.51 49.77
C SER A 76 -3.43 -28.58 49.07
N GLU A 77 -3.66 -28.86 47.78
CA GLU A 77 -2.86 -29.83 47.03
C GLU A 77 -1.41 -29.31 46.87
N TYR A 78 -1.25 -28.00 46.70
CA TYR A 78 0.04 -27.35 46.45
C TYR A 78 0.94 -27.26 47.68
N THR A 79 0.38 -27.30 48.90
CA THR A 79 1.16 -27.33 50.15
C THR A 79 1.76 -28.71 50.45
N SER A 80 1.47 -29.72 49.62
CA SER A 80 1.91 -31.11 49.79
C SER A 80 3.01 -31.59 48.83
N LEU A 81 3.45 -30.73 47.90
CA LEU A 81 4.29 -31.09 46.74
C LEU A 81 5.77 -31.38 47.02
N ASN A 82 6.30 -31.06 48.21
CA ASN A 82 7.73 -31.24 48.54
C ASN A 82 8.19 -32.71 48.70
N LYS A 83 7.34 -33.71 48.40
CA LYS A 83 7.63 -35.14 48.58
C LYS A 83 7.79 -35.95 47.28
N GLN A 84 7.70 -35.30 46.11
CA GLN A 84 7.79 -35.98 44.81
C GLN A 84 9.06 -35.58 44.03
N ASN A 85 9.57 -36.49 43.20
CA ASN A 85 10.66 -36.18 42.27
C ASN A 85 10.16 -35.20 41.20
N LYS A 86 10.97 -34.18 40.88
CA LYS A 86 10.66 -33.21 39.82
C LYS A 86 10.63 -33.91 38.46
N SER A 87 9.57 -33.68 37.69
CA SER A 87 9.47 -34.07 36.27
C SER A 87 10.51 -33.35 35.42
N ASN A 88 10.80 -33.87 34.21
CA ASN A 88 11.72 -33.21 33.26
C ASN A 88 11.29 -31.76 32.95
N SER A 89 9.99 -31.53 32.80
CA SER A 89 9.43 -30.19 32.57
C SER A 89 9.69 -29.23 33.76
N GLN A 90 9.57 -29.72 35.00
CA GLN A 90 9.89 -28.92 36.19
C GLN A 90 11.40 -28.66 36.33
N GLN A 91 12.24 -29.62 35.95
CA GLN A 91 13.70 -29.43 35.94
C GLN A 91 14.12 -28.41 34.88
N ASP A 92 13.48 -28.44 33.70
CA ASP A 92 13.72 -27.43 32.65
C ASP A 92 13.31 -26.03 33.14
N LEU A 93 12.15 -25.89 33.79
CA LEU A 93 11.71 -24.63 34.37
C LEU A 93 12.69 -24.10 35.44
N GLU A 94 13.14 -24.96 36.35
CA GLU A 94 14.10 -24.58 37.39
C GLU A 94 15.44 -24.10 36.80
N LYS A 95 15.92 -24.74 35.72
CA LYS A 95 17.11 -24.28 35.01
C LYS A 95 16.91 -22.90 34.41
N LEU A 96 15.77 -22.67 33.75
CA LEU A 96 15.47 -21.37 33.15
C LEU A 96 15.35 -20.28 34.22
N GLN A 97 14.73 -20.58 35.37
CA GLN A 97 14.64 -19.65 36.49
C GLN A 97 16.01 -19.21 37.02
N GLN A 98 16.99 -20.11 37.07
CA GLN A 98 18.34 -19.80 37.55
C GLN A 98 19.13 -18.87 36.63
N ILE A 99 18.76 -18.79 35.35
CA ILE A 99 19.46 -17.98 34.34
C ILE A 99 18.66 -16.74 33.90
N SER A 100 17.44 -16.55 34.41
CA SER A 100 16.62 -15.36 34.17
C SER A 100 17.25 -14.11 34.80
N GLY A 101 17.13 -12.97 34.11
CA GLY A 101 17.70 -11.70 34.57
C GLY A 101 16.92 -11.08 35.72
N THR A 102 17.62 -10.33 36.58
CA THR A 102 17.01 -9.58 37.69
C THR A 102 16.72 -8.12 37.34
N GLU A 103 17.28 -7.61 36.24
CA GLU A 103 17.10 -6.24 35.77
C GLU A 103 15.94 -6.13 34.78
N CYS A 104 14.72 -6.50 35.20
CA CYS A 104 13.52 -6.41 34.38
C CYS A 104 12.28 -6.11 35.23
N VAL A 105 11.13 -5.87 34.59
CA VAL A 105 9.87 -5.61 35.31
C VAL A 105 9.29 -6.92 35.87
N ALA A 106 9.41 -8.01 35.10
CA ALA A 106 8.98 -9.34 35.51
C ALA A 106 9.66 -10.41 34.65
N ASN A 107 9.87 -11.59 35.22
CA ASN A 107 10.19 -12.79 34.45
C ASN A 107 8.90 -13.56 34.11
N LEU A 108 8.71 -13.88 32.84
CA LEU A 108 7.59 -14.64 32.32
C LEU A 108 8.08 -16.05 31.96
N PHE A 109 7.47 -17.06 32.58
CA PHE A 109 7.73 -18.46 32.24
C PHE A 109 6.52 -19.04 31.53
N LEU A 110 6.69 -19.38 30.25
CA LEU A 110 5.62 -19.88 29.40
C LEU A 110 5.93 -21.30 28.94
N GLN A 111 4.93 -22.18 28.98
CA GLN A 111 5.04 -23.46 28.29
C GLN A 111 5.17 -23.21 26.79
N LYS A 112 5.91 -24.08 26.09
CA LYS A 112 6.16 -23.99 24.64
C LYS A 112 4.89 -23.71 23.82
N ASN A 113 3.78 -24.39 24.13
CA ASN A 113 2.53 -24.19 23.40
C ASN A 113 1.92 -22.80 23.66
N ALA A 114 1.84 -22.38 24.92
CA ALA A 114 1.33 -21.05 25.28
C ALA A 114 2.19 -19.92 24.69
N ALA A 115 3.51 -20.08 24.67
CA ALA A 115 4.41 -19.12 24.01
C ALA A 115 4.16 -19.06 22.50
N ASN A 116 3.99 -20.21 21.84
CA ASN A 116 3.64 -20.24 20.42
C ASN A 116 2.27 -19.60 20.14
N ASP A 117 1.25 -19.89 20.97
CA ASP A 117 -0.09 -19.31 20.82
C ASP A 117 -0.08 -17.77 20.96
N TYR A 118 0.85 -17.23 21.76
CA TYR A 118 1.07 -15.78 21.89
C TYR A 118 1.69 -15.16 20.63
N PHE A 119 2.71 -15.79 20.04
CA PHE A 119 3.42 -15.22 18.89
C PHE A 119 2.77 -15.54 17.54
N GLU A 120 2.04 -16.65 17.43
CA GLU A 120 1.42 -17.11 16.18
C GLU A 120 0.53 -16.03 15.50
N PRO A 121 -0.29 -15.24 16.23
CA PRO A 121 -1.04 -14.15 15.61
C PRO A 121 -0.17 -13.12 14.88
N PHE A 122 1.02 -12.79 15.39
CA PHE A 122 1.91 -11.78 14.81
C PHE A 122 2.57 -12.28 13.51
N PHE A 123 3.00 -13.55 13.50
CA PHE A 123 3.87 -14.07 12.44
C PHE A 123 3.19 -15.10 11.52
N GLY A 124 2.02 -15.61 11.90
CA GLY A 124 1.24 -16.59 11.14
C GLY A 124 1.74 -18.03 11.27
N GLU A 125 2.66 -18.30 12.21
CA GLU A 125 3.25 -19.63 12.42
C GLU A 125 3.88 -19.76 13.83
N LYS A 126 4.15 -21.00 14.24
CA LYS A 126 4.78 -21.33 15.52
C LYS A 126 6.30 -21.15 15.43
N LEU A 127 6.86 -20.28 16.27
CA LEU A 127 8.29 -19.89 16.22
C LEU A 127 9.20 -20.87 16.96
N LEU A 128 8.69 -21.48 18.03
CA LEU A 128 9.48 -22.21 19.00
C LEU A 128 9.43 -23.72 18.74
N ALA A 129 9.61 -24.14 17.49
CA ALA A 129 9.48 -25.55 17.10
C ALA A 129 10.54 -26.45 17.76
N ASN A 130 11.78 -25.96 17.87
CA ASN A 130 12.97 -26.71 18.29
C ASN A 130 13.34 -26.52 19.78
N CYS A 131 12.42 -26.04 20.62
CA CYS A 131 12.65 -25.90 22.06
C CYS A 131 12.00 -27.03 22.86
N LYS A 132 12.47 -27.22 24.11
CA LYS A 132 11.90 -28.16 25.09
C LYS A 132 10.57 -27.63 25.68
N ASN A 133 10.36 -27.81 26.99
CA ASN A 133 9.05 -27.65 27.63
C ASN A 133 8.67 -26.19 27.92
N TRP A 134 9.65 -25.34 28.26
CA TRP A 134 9.44 -23.98 28.76
C TRP A 134 10.31 -22.95 28.04
N VAL A 135 9.84 -21.71 28.05
CA VAL A 135 10.58 -20.52 27.62
C VAL A 135 10.48 -19.49 28.74
N ALA A 136 11.62 -18.88 29.08
CA ALA A 136 11.67 -17.74 29.98
C ALA A 136 11.85 -16.46 29.18
N PHE A 137 11.15 -15.39 29.57
CA PHE A 137 11.31 -14.05 29.02
C PHE A 137 11.44 -13.03 30.16
N ASP A 138 12.42 -12.16 30.05
CA ASP A 138 12.56 -10.96 30.85
C ASP A 138 11.75 -9.86 30.17
N LEU A 139 10.73 -9.35 30.87
CA LEU A 139 9.81 -8.34 30.36
C LEU A 139 10.34 -6.94 30.67
N PHE A 140 10.48 -6.13 29.62
CA PHE A 140 10.79 -4.71 29.73
C PHE A 140 9.59 -3.90 29.27
N LEU A 141 9.07 -3.06 30.17
CA LEU A 141 7.98 -2.12 29.89
C LEU A 141 8.53 -0.69 30.04
N GLU A 142 8.93 -0.10 28.92
CA GLU A 142 9.15 1.33 28.77
C GLU A 142 7.90 1.97 28.16
N GLU A 143 7.73 3.29 28.15
CA GLU A 143 6.46 3.98 27.80
C GLU A 143 5.75 3.42 26.53
N ASN A 144 4.89 2.43 26.76
CA ASN A 144 4.12 1.65 25.78
C ASN A 144 4.90 0.74 24.82
N ASN A 145 6.16 0.40 25.05
CA ASN A 145 6.90 -0.56 24.22
C ASN A 145 6.84 -1.96 24.82
N VAL A 146 6.85 -3.01 23.98
CA VAL A 146 6.88 -4.41 24.45
C VAL A 146 8.18 -5.04 23.98
N ARG A 147 9.11 -5.24 24.92
CA ARG A 147 10.37 -5.94 24.67
C ARG A 147 10.50 -7.14 25.59
N LEU A 148 10.90 -8.28 25.02
CA LEU A 148 11.13 -9.53 25.73
C LEU A 148 12.51 -10.08 25.36
N ASN A 149 13.41 -10.20 26.34
CA ASN A 149 14.64 -10.96 26.16
C ASN A 149 14.44 -12.35 26.73
N GLY A 150 14.63 -13.39 25.94
CA GLY A 150 14.26 -14.74 26.33
C GLY A 150 15.38 -15.76 26.25
N VAL A 151 15.16 -16.87 26.94
CA VAL A 151 16.01 -18.05 26.89
C VAL A 151 15.17 -19.31 26.96
N THR A 152 15.53 -20.29 26.15
CA THR A 152 14.95 -21.63 26.20
C THR A 152 16.00 -22.69 25.87
N THR A 153 15.77 -23.92 26.31
CA THR A 153 16.67 -25.04 26.02
C THR A 153 16.35 -25.64 24.65
N ILE A 154 17.41 -25.95 23.90
CA ILE A 154 17.30 -26.57 22.57
C ILE A 154 16.90 -28.04 22.73
N ASP A 155 15.92 -28.47 21.94
CA ASP A 155 15.60 -29.87 21.74
C ASP A 155 16.46 -30.46 20.62
N LYS A 156 17.64 -30.96 20.99
CA LYS A 156 18.61 -31.53 20.04
C LYS A 156 18.12 -32.83 19.38
N GLU A 157 17.12 -33.50 19.95
CA GLU A 157 16.56 -34.74 19.38
C GLU A 157 15.60 -34.46 18.22
N ALA A 158 15.02 -33.25 18.17
CA ALA A 158 14.13 -32.82 17.09
C ALA A 158 14.87 -32.59 15.75
N ASN A 159 16.18 -32.29 15.78
CA ASN A 159 17.10 -32.15 14.64
C ASN A 159 16.56 -31.43 13.37
N THR A 160 15.72 -30.40 13.53
CA THR A 160 15.11 -29.65 12.39
C THR A 160 15.54 -28.19 12.25
N ASP A 161 16.42 -27.67 13.12
CA ASP A 161 16.94 -26.31 12.95
C ASP A 161 18.13 -26.29 11.99
N VAL A 162 17.95 -25.74 10.79
CA VAL A 162 18.98 -25.61 9.74
C VAL A 162 20.19 -24.77 10.19
N MET A 163 20.04 -23.97 11.24
CA MET A 163 21.05 -23.00 11.68
C MET A 163 21.87 -23.43 12.91
N LEU A 164 21.63 -24.63 13.44
CA LEU A 164 22.12 -25.06 14.75
C LEU A 164 23.65 -24.98 14.93
N HIS A 165 24.42 -25.12 13.85
CA HIS A 165 25.89 -25.14 13.87
C HIS A 165 26.53 -23.88 13.27
N THR A 166 25.73 -22.85 12.98
CA THR A 166 26.19 -21.59 12.39
C THR A 166 26.51 -20.54 13.46
N VAL A 167 27.36 -19.57 13.11
CA VAL A 167 27.58 -18.36 13.91
C VAL A 167 26.98 -17.18 13.17
N PRO A 168 26.26 -16.25 13.83
CA PRO A 168 25.70 -15.10 13.14
C PRO A 168 26.77 -14.26 12.44
N TYR A 169 26.41 -13.66 11.31
CA TYR A 169 27.29 -12.81 10.50
C TYR A 169 26.58 -11.52 10.12
N GLN A 170 27.22 -10.37 10.33
CA GLN A 170 26.63 -9.08 9.99
C GLN A 170 26.57 -8.87 8.48
N ASN A 171 25.38 -8.59 7.96
CA ASN A 171 25.16 -8.23 6.57
C ASN A 171 24.05 -7.18 6.43
N ASN A 172 23.81 -6.71 5.20
CA ASN A 172 22.83 -5.66 4.90
C ASN A 172 21.65 -6.16 4.06
N ALA A 173 21.39 -7.47 4.01
CA ALA A 173 20.28 -7.99 3.20
C ALA A 173 18.93 -7.48 3.71
N LEU A 174 18.75 -7.42 5.04
CA LEU A 174 17.52 -6.97 5.67
C LEU A 174 17.25 -5.49 5.39
N SER A 175 18.24 -4.62 5.57
CA SER A 175 18.10 -3.17 5.40
C SER A 175 17.72 -2.77 3.98
N LEU A 176 18.15 -3.56 3.00
CA LEU A 176 17.85 -3.37 1.58
C LEU A 176 16.50 -3.96 1.14
N MET A 177 15.75 -4.68 2.00
CA MET A 177 14.45 -5.20 1.59
C MET A 177 13.44 -4.06 1.34
N PRO A 178 12.52 -4.20 0.36
CA PRO A 178 11.47 -3.22 0.12
C PRO A 178 10.66 -2.86 1.37
N ALA A 179 10.37 -1.57 1.59
CA ALA A 179 9.66 -1.10 2.77
C ALA A 179 8.22 -1.63 2.90
N ARG A 180 7.63 -2.09 1.78
CA ARG A 180 6.26 -2.62 1.66
C ARG A 180 6.12 -4.12 1.95
N VAL A 181 7.18 -4.76 2.43
CA VAL A 181 7.15 -6.16 2.89
C VAL A 181 6.09 -6.36 3.97
N LEU A 182 5.33 -7.44 3.85
CA LEU A 182 4.31 -7.88 4.81
C LEU A 182 4.93 -8.74 5.92
N SER A 183 5.94 -9.53 5.57
CA SER A 183 6.67 -10.42 6.48
C SER A 183 8.05 -10.76 5.93
N ILE A 184 9.02 -10.98 6.82
CA ILE A 184 10.39 -11.38 6.50
C ILE A 184 10.83 -12.54 7.40
N SER A 185 11.60 -13.48 6.84
CA SER A 185 12.44 -14.43 7.58
C SER A 185 13.87 -14.29 7.09
N ALA A 186 14.76 -13.78 7.93
CA ALA A 186 16.16 -13.52 7.61
C ALA A 186 17.08 -14.42 8.41
N TYR A 187 17.99 -15.08 7.70
CA TYR A 187 18.98 -16.00 8.25
C TYR A 187 20.36 -15.43 7.98
N THR A 188 21.18 -15.29 9.00
CA THR A 188 22.58 -14.86 8.86
C THR A 188 23.51 -15.92 9.43
N PHE A 189 24.61 -16.14 8.75
CA PHE A 189 25.56 -17.18 9.10
C PHE A 189 26.93 -16.87 8.50
N ASP A 190 27.98 -17.33 9.17
CA ASP A 190 29.36 -17.15 8.75
C ASP A 190 29.75 -18.05 7.57
N ASP A 191 29.14 -19.24 7.49
CA ASP A 191 29.48 -20.27 6.51
C ASP A 191 28.25 -21.15 6.20
N ALA A 192 27.88 -21.25 4.91
CA ALA A 192 26.71 -22.02 4.48
C ALA A 192 26.94 -23.53 4.58
N GLU A 193 28.20 -24.00 4.63
CA GLU A 193 28.51 -25.43 4.80
C GLU A 193 28.12 -25.96 6.19
N LYS A 194 27.96 -25.06 7.17
CA LYS A 194 27.54 -25.40 8.54
C LYS A 194 26.02 -25.54 8.69
N LEU A 195 25.25 -25.29 7.63
CA LEU A 195 23.81 -25.48 7.64
C LEU A 195 23.49 -26.97 7.71
N THR A 196 22.64 -27.37 8.64
CA THR A 196 22.14 -28.75 8.73
C THR A 196 21.13 -28.98 7.61
N GLN A 197 21.54 -29.71 6.57
CA GLN A 197 20.70 -30.06 5.43
C GLN A 197 20.42 -31.57 5.41
N ASN A 198 19.29 -31.97 4.81
CA ASN A 198 19.03 -33.38 4.54
C ASN A 198 20.09 -33.95 3.58
N ASP A 199 20.54 -35.19 3.80
CA ASP A 199 21.64 -35.84 3.05
C ASP A 199 21.46 -35.81 1.52
N SER A 200 20.22 -35.86 1.02
CA SER A 200 19.92 -35.81 -0.42
C SER A 200 20.05 -34.41 -1.05
N ILE A 201 20.02 -33.34 -0.24
CA ILE A 201 20.15 -31.93 -0.68
C ILE A 201 21.59 -31.43 -0.46
N ALA A 202 22.27 -31.94 0.57
CA ALA A 202 23.60 -31.54 0.99
C ALA A 202 24.72 -31.79 -0.05
N GLN A 203 24.54 -32.73 -0.98
CA GLN A 203 25.55 -33.04 -2.01
C GLN A 203 25.57 -32.04 -3.17
N GLU A 204 24.50 -31.28 -3.41
CA GLU A 204 24.35 -30.39 -4.59
C GLU A 204 24.04 -28.91 -4.23
N SER A 205 24.14 -28.51 -2.95
CA SER A 205 23.81 -27.14 -2.54
C SER A 205 24.71 -26.10 -3.24
N PRO A 206 24.18 -25.19 -4.07
CA PRO A 206 24.91 -23.99 -4.44
C PRO A 206 25.11 -23.13 -3.18
N PHE A 207 26.10 -22.25 -3.23
CA PHE A 207 26.43 -21.22 -2.24
C PHE A 207 27.29 -21.63 -1.05
N ARG A 208 27.98 -22.78 -1.11
CA ARG A 208 28.78 -23.38 -0.01
C ARG A 208 29.52 -22.36 0.85
N THR A 209 30.41 -21.57 0.24
CA THR A 209 31.23 -20.57 0.96
C THR A 209 31.04 -19.15 0.41
N SER A 210 30.12 -18.94 -0.53
CA SER A 210 30.02 -17.67 -1.26
C SER A 210 29.01 -16.69 -0.64
N ILE A 211 28.18 -17.15 0.30
CA ILE A 211 27.11 -16.35 0.93
C ILE A 211 27.24 -16.31 2.45
N ASN A 212 26.71 -15.24 3.05
CA ASN A 212 26.67 -15.02 4.50
C ASN A 212 25.26 -14.75 5.05
N GLY A 213 24.24 -14.99 4.23
CA GLY A 213 22.87 -14.89 4.66
C GLY A 213 21.85 -14.96 3.53
N VAL A 214 20.63 -15.27 3.91
CA VAL A 214 19.47 -15.26 3.02
C VAL A 214 18.26 -14.70 3.77
N ALA A 215 17.58 -13.75 3.15
CA ALA A 215 16.35 -13.17 3.67
C ALA A 215 15.19 -13.40 2.70
N PHE A 216 14.10 -13.97 3.20
CA PHE A 216 12.88 -14.20 2.44
C PHE A 216 11.85 -13.15 2.80
N GLY A 217 11.40 -12.38 1.82
CA GLY A 217 10.36 -11.36 1.99
C GLY A 217 9.07 -11.76 1.28
N ARG A 218 7.93 -11.36 1.85
CA ARG A 218 6.61 -11.49 1.21
C ARG A 218 6.02 -10.11 0.95
N VAL A 219 5.64 -9.86 -0.28
CA VAL A 219 4.82 -8.72 -0.69
C VAL A 219 3.50 -9.23 -1.27
N THR A 220 2.57 -8.33 -1.55
CA THR A 220 1.26 -8.64 -2.12
C THR A 220 1.31 -9.42 -3.45
N GLU A 221 2.35 -9.23 -4.25
CA GLU A 221 2.55 -9.83 -5.57
C GLU A 221 3.18 -11.23 -5.46
N GLY A 222 3.80 -11.57 -4.33
CA GLY A 222 4.44 -12.86 -4.11
C GLY A 222 5.61 -12.83 -3.13
N GLN A 223 6.34 -13.94 -3.07
CA GLN A 223 7.51 -14.12 -2.24
C GLN A 223 8.79 -13.95 -3.06
N PHE A 224 9.82 -13.37 -2.45
CA PHE A 224 11.15 -13.20 -3.01
C PHE A 224 12.22 -13.52 -1.95
N ALA A 225 13.45 -13.72 -2.40
CA ALA A 225 14.62 -13.89 -1.56
C ALA A 225 15.69 -12.85 -1.92
N VAL A 226 16.45 -12.42 -0.92
CA VAL A 226 17.64 -11.58 -1.04
C VAL A 226 18.79 -12.35 -0.41
N VAL A 227 19.80 -12.68 -1.20
CA VAL A 227 20.97 -13.46 -0.80
C VAL A 227 22.17 -12.53 -0.69
N SER A 228 22.75 -12.51 0.51
CA SER A 228 23.93 -11.73 0.83
C SER A 228 25.18 -12.51 0.52
N SER A 229 25.99 -11.98 -0.40
CA SER A 229 27.16 -12.65 -0.94
C SER A 229 28.44 -12.01 -0.41
N PHE A 230 29.50 -12.81 -0.24
CA PHE A 230 30.86 -12.27 -0.10
C PHE A 230 31.35 -11.70 -1.43
N ASP A 231 31.09 -12.46 -2.51
CA ASP A 231 31.29 -12.08 -3.90
C ASP A 231 30.04 -12.48 -4.71
N VAL A 232 29.39 -11.49 -5.31
CA VAL A 232 28.13 -11.69 -6.03
C VAL A 232 28.33 -12.38 -7.38
N ASP A 233 29.47 -12.18 -8.03
CA ASP A 233 29.78 -12.79 -9.32
C ASP A 233 30.11 -14.27 -9.13
N GLU A 234 30.87 -14.61 -8.08
CA GLU A 234 31.11 -16.01 -7.69
C GLU A 234 29.82 -16.73 -7.31
N THR A 235 28.96 -16.07 -6.53
CA THR A 235 27.65 -16.62 -6.12
C THR A 235 26.75 -16.84 -7.34
N LEU A 236 26.73 -15.91 -8.29
CA LEU A 236 25.95 -16.04 -9.51
C LEU A 236 26.41 -17.21 -10.40
N GLN A 237 27.72 -17.49 -10.48
CA GLN A 237 28.25 -18.63 -11.24
C GLN A 237 27.77 -19.99 -10.73
N GLN A 238 27.30 -20.06 -9.48
CA GLN A 238 26.79 -21.28 -8.87
C GLN A 238 25.29 -21.51 -9.17
N LEU A 239 24.63 -20.55 -9.84
CA LEU A 239 23.26 -20.69 -10.28
C LEU A 239 23.16 -21.32 -11.69
N PRO A 240 22.13 -22.13 -11.95
CA PRO A 240 21.90 -22.72 -13.28
C PRO A 240 21.23 -21.68 -14.21
N VAL A 241 21.98 -20.69 -14.69
CA VAL A 241 21.47 -19.64 -15.58
C VAL A 241 21.13 -20.20 -16.96
N LEU A 242 19.91 -19.96 -17.42
CA LEU A 242 19.39 -20.32 -18.75
C LEU A 242 19.58 -19.20 -19.78
N SER A 243 19.32 -17.95 -19.39
CA SER A 243 19.49 -16.79 -20.27
C SER A 243 19.68 -15.49 -19.48
N GLU A 244 20.26 -14.49 -20.14
CA GLU A 244 20.57 -13.16 -19.60
C GLU A 244 19.77 -12.08 -20.33
N ASP A 245 19.27 -11.09 -19.60
CA ASP A 245 18.50 -9.97 -20.14
C ASP A 245 18.98 -8.65 -19.51
N PHE A 246 19.68 -7.84 -20.32
CA PHE A 246 20.26 -6.55 -19.92
C PHE A 246 19.45 -5.34 -20.41
N GLN A 247 18.19 -5.54 -20.84
CA GLN A 247 17.35 -4.42 -21.29
C GLN A 247 16.80 -3.58 -20.13
N TYR A 248 16.86 -4.11 -18.91
CA TYR A 248 16.46 -3.41 -17.69
C TYR A 248 17.63 -2.61 -17.11
N ASN A 249 17.32 -1.69 -16.21
CA ASN A 249 18.30 -0.90 -15.46
C ASN A 249 19.08 -1.73 -14.40
N PHE A 250 19.04 -3.06 -14.47
CA PHE A 250 19.84 -3.99 -13.68
C PHE A 250 20.04 -5.31 -14.45
N PRO A 251 21.14 -6.06 -14.19
CA PRO A 251 21.36 -7.38 -14.77
C PRO A 251 20.32 -8.39 -14.27
N MET A 252 19.64 -9.06 -15.20
CA MET A 252 18.62 -10.07 -14.90
C MET A 252 18.93 -11.40 -15.60
N TYR A 253 18.64 -12.49 -14.88
CA TYR A 253 18.95 -13.85 -15.26
C TYR A 253 17.70 -14.73 -15.10
N GLU A 254 17.38 -15.53 -16.11
CA GLU A 254 16.40 -16.61 -16.01
C GLU A 254 17.12 -17.90 -15.62
N LEU A 255 16.58 -18.63 -14.64
CA LEU A 255 17.16 -19.87 -14.12
C LEU A 255 16.52 -21.08 -14.80
N ASN A 256 17.32 -22.13 -15.02
CA ASN A 256 16.87 -23.37 -15.63
C ASN A 256 15.88 -24.09 -14.69
N PRO A 257 14.60 -24.25 -15.08
CA PRO A 257 13.60 -24.90 -14.24
C PRO A 257 13.84 -26.40 -14.05
N ASP A 258 14.64 -27.04 -14.92
CA ASP A 258 14.95 -28.48 -14.85
C ASP A 258 16.10 -28.78 -13.86
N LEU A 259 16.81 -27.74 -13.38
CA LEU A 259 17.87 -27.83 -12.37
C LEU A 259 17.48 -26.97 -11.15
N PRO A 260 16.46 -27.36 -10.37
CA PRO A 260 15.98 -26.53 -9.27
C PRO A 260 17.02 -26.42 -8.16
N VAL A 261 17.23 -25.19 -7.67
CA VAL A 261 18.13 -24.90 -6.56
C VAL A 261 17.46 -25.29 -5.23
N GLY A 262 17.72 -26.52 -4.78
CA GLY A 262 17.13 -27.09 -3.56
C GLY A 262 17.49 -26.33 -2.27
N PHE A 263 18.58 -25.55 -2.27
CA PHE A 263 19.06 -24.75 -1.12
C PHE A 263 17.93 -23.96 -0.44
N PHE A 264 17.11 -23.23 -1.20
CA PHE A 264 16.08 -22.37 -0.63
C PHE A 264 14.94 -23.15 0.05
N THR A 265 14.71 -24.40 -0.35
CA THR A 265 13.64 -25.24 0.21
C THR A 265 13.92 -25.71 1.64
N SER A 266 15.19 -25.68 2.06
CA SER A 266 15.60 -25.89 3.46
C SER A 266 15.07 -24.82 4.41
N PHE A 267 14.80 -23.61 3.89
CA PHE A 267 14.27 -22.49 4.68
C PHE A 267 12.78 -22.28 4.43
N VAL A 268 12.37 -22.33 3.15
CA VAL A 268 10.99 -22.13 2.73
C VAL A 268 10.62 -23.21 1.72
N LYS A 269 9.87 -24.21 2.18
CA LYS A 269 9.53 -25.44 1.46
C LYS A 269 9.07 -25.22 0.00
N ASP A 270 8.24 -24.21 -0.24
CA ASP A 270 7.63 -23.96 -1.55
C ASP A 270 8.35 -22.87 -2.37
N PHE A 271 9.54 -22.41 -1.97
CA PHE A 271 10.28 -21.37 -2.68
C PHE A 271 11.27 -21.95 -3.67
N ILE A 272 10.88 -21.94 -4.96
CA ILE A 272 11.73 -22.33 -6.09
C ILE A 272 11.85 -21.12 -7.02
N PRO A 273 12.99 -20.40 -7.03
CA PRO A 273 13.15 -19.22 -7.86
C PRO A 273 13.32 -19.59 -9.35
N ARG A 274 12.84 -18.70 -10.22
CA ARG A 274 13.00 -18.78 -11.68
C ARG A 274 13.76 -17.59 -12.27
N TYR A 275 13.81 -16.49 -11.55
CA TYR A 275 14.49 -15.28 -12.00
C TYR A 275 15.41 -14.78 -10.89
N ALA A 276 16.60 -14.34 -11.27
CA ALA A 276 17.56 -13.70 -10.41
C ALA A 276 17.97 -12.34 -10.97
N GLY A 277 18.28 -11.38 -10.10
CA GLY A 277 18.81 -10.08 -10.47
C GLY A 277 19.85 -9.62 -9.47
N VAL A 278 20.78 -8.78 -9.92
CA VAL A 278 21.87 -8.27 -9.07
C VAL A 278 21.60 -6.82 -8.70
N TYR A 279 21.65 -6.52 -7.40
CA TYR A 279 21.61 -5.15 -6.88
C TYR A 279 22.70 -4.96 -5.83
N GLN A 280 23.65 -4.07 -6.10
CA GLN A 280 24.86 -3.89 -5.29
C GLN A 280 25.60 -5.24 -5.10
N LYS A 281 25.74 -5.74 -3.87
CA LYS A 281 26.36 -7.03 -3.53
C LYS A 281 25.34 -8.11 -3.16
N GLN A 282 24.08 -7.89 -3.52
CA GLN A 282 22.97 -8.77 -3.18
C GLN A 282 22.40 -9.40 -4.44
N LEU A 283 22.06 -10.68 -4.34
CA LEU A 283 21.34 -11.42 -5.37
C LEU A 283 19.86 -11.50 -4.97
N VAL A 284 18.98 -10.98 -5.81
CA VAL A 284 17.53 -10.96 -5.59
C VAL A 284 16.90 -12.06 -6.43
N LEU A 285 16.16 -12.98 -5.81
CA LEU A 285 15.54 -14.12 -6.49
C LEU A 285 14.03 -14.13 -6.33
N THR A 286 13.31 -14.50 -7.40
CA THR A 286 11.85 -14.53 -7.42
C THR A 286 11.30 -15.64 -8.31
N LYS A 287 10.00 -15.94 -8.18
CA LYS A 287 9.29 -16.89 -9.06
C LYS A 287 8.87 -16.29 -10.41
N THR A 288 8.70 -14.97 -10.49
CA THR A 288 8.19 -14.28 -11.69
C THR A 288 9.03 -13.06 -12.04
N LYS A 289 9.25 -12.83 -13.32
CA LYS A 289 10.02 -11.70 -13.84
C LYS A 289 9.45 -10.36 -13.36
N GLU A 290 8.13 -10.22 -13.32
CA GLU A 290 7.44 -9.00 -12.86
C GLU A 290 7.73 -8.68 -11.39
N LEU A 291 7.80 -9.72 -10.53
CA LEU A 291 8.13 -9.53 -9.12
C LEU A 291 9.59 -9.11 -8.95
N LEU A 292 10.51 -9.72 -9.71
CA LEU A 292 11.94 -9.33 -9.67
C LEU A 292 12.11 -7.86 -10.02
N ILE A 293 11.53 -7.45 -11.16
CA ILE A 293 11.55 -6.05 -11.60
C ILE A 293 10.97 -5.15 -10.52
N SER A 294 9.85 -5.55 -9.91
CA SER A 294 9.24 -4.73 -8.85
C SER A 294 10.13 -4.57 -7.62
N VAL A 295 10.73 -5.66 -7.13
CA VAL A 295 11.55 -5.65 -5.91
C VAL A 295 12.84 -4.87 -6.14
N VAL A 296 13.57 -5.14 -7.22
CA VAL A 296 14.83 -4.44 -7.51
C VAL A 296 14.60 -2.95 -7.74
N ASN A 297 13.46 -2.55 -8.33
CA ASN A 297 13.10 -1.13 -8.46
C ASN A 297 12.86 -0.44 -7.11
N ASP A 298 12.18 -1.11 -6.16
CA ASP A 298 12.04 -0.57 -4.79
C ASP A 298 13.42 -0.33 -4.16
N MET A 299 14.34 -1.29 -4.33
CA MET A 299 15.71 -1.21 -3.84
C MET A 299 16.48 -0.05 -4.49
N GLN A 300 16.45 0.06 -5.82
CA GLN A 300 17.13 1.13 -6.57
C GLN A 300 16.62 2.53 -6.21
N ARG A 301 15.34 2.66 -5.84
CA ARG A 301 14.72 3.93 -5.46
C ARG A 301 14.93 4.30 -3.99
N GLY A 302 15.53 3.43 -3.20
CA GLY A 302 15.66 3.62 -1.76
C GLY A 302 14.34 3.46 -1.01
N ASN A 303 13.30 2.85 -1.62
CA ASN A 303 12.07 2.45 -0.94
C ASN A 303 12.30 1.15 -0.16
N VAL A 304 13.25 1.19 0.78
CA VAL A 304 13.76 0.04 1.53
C VAL A 304 13.53 0.21 3.02
N LEU A 305 13.69 -0.87 3.79
CA LEU A 305 13.48 -0.87 5.24
C LEU A 305 14.34 0.17 5.96
N SER A 306 15.61 0.35 5.57
CA SER A 306 16.48 1.37 6.20
C SER A 306 16.03 2.82 5.97
N ALA A 307 15.15 3.07 5.00
CA ALA A 307 14.55 4.38 4.77
C ALA A 307 13.19 4.54 5.48
N ASN A 308 12.64 3.45 6.03
CA ASN A 308 11.34 3.46 6.69
C ASN A 308 11.49 3.87 8.17
N LYS A 309 11.09 5.10 8.50
CA LYS A 309 11.17 5.63 9.87
C LYS A 309 10.45 4.77 10.92
N ALA A 310 9.31 4.16 10.58
CA ALA A 310 8.57 3.28 11.48
C ALA A 310 9.34 1.98 11.76
N PHE A 311 10.08 1.48 10.76
CA PHE A 311 10.97 0.34 10.92
C PHE A 311 12.24 0.72 11.70
N GLY A 312 12.76 1.94 11.52
CA GLY A 312 13.93 2.43 12.27
C GLY A 312 13.78 2.33 13.79
N LEU A 313 12.59 2.60 14.32
CA LEU A 313 12.29 2.43 15.75
C LEU A 313 12.48 0.97 16.23
N LEU A 314 12.06 0.01 15.40
CA LEU A 314 12.25 -1.42 15.67
C LEU A 314 13.75 -1.78 15.65
N GLU A 315 14.49 -1.25 14.68
CA GLU A 315 15.93 -1.52 14.48
C GLU A 315 16.77 -1.04 15.66
N GLU A 316 16.46 0.12 16.26
CA GLU A 316 17.16 0.66 17.44
C GLU A 316 17.18 -0.31 18.64
N ASN A 317 16.13 -1.12 18.78
CA ASN A 317 15.96 -2.08 19.88
C ASN A 317 16.20 -3.54 19.46
N SER A 318 16.66 -3.75 18.23
CA SER A 318 16.96 -5.07 17.68
C SER A 318 18.38 -5.53 18.06
N ALA A 319 18.57 -6.83 18.26
CA ALA A 319 19.92 -7.37 18.39
C ALA A 319 20.61 -7.38 17.01
N SER A 320 21.88 -6.98 16.97
CA SER A 320 22.67 -6.85 15.73
C SER A 320 23.46 -8.10 15.35
N ASN A 321 23.55 -9.09 16.23
CA ASN A 321 24.30 -10.33 16.02
C ASN A 321 23.37 -11.53 16.21
N VAL A 322 22.57 -11.85 15.18
CA VAL A 322 21.51 -12.86 15.28
C VAL A 322 21.48 -13.82 14.11
N THR A 323 21.29 -15.09 14.42
CA THR A 323 21.27 -16.16 13.43
C THR A 323 19.96 -16.16 12.64
N PHE A 324 18.85 -15.86 13.31
CA PHE A 324 17.53 -15.82 12.70
C PHE A 324 16.73 -14.61 13.18
N SER A 325 16.08 -13.91 12.25
CA SER A 325 15.11 -12.84 12.50
C SER A 325 13.82 -13.10 11.73
N ARG A 326 12.68 -13.02 12.40
CA ARG A 326 11.35 -13.01 11.79
C ARG A 326 10.68 -11.68 12.07
N ILE A 327 10.22 -11.02 11.02
CA ILE A 327 9.64 -9.67 11.08
C ILE A 327 8.26 -9.70 10.43
N ALA A 328 7.30 -9.02 11.04
CA ALA A 328 5.96 -8.84 10.49
C ALA A 328 5.60 -7.35 10.44
N ASN A 329 5.06 -6.90 9.30
CA ASN A 329 4.43 -5.58 9.19
C ASN A 329 2.97 -5.72 9.66
N LEU A 330 2.73 -5.44 10.93
CA LEU A 330 1.42 -5.54 11.57
C LEU A 330 0.38 -4.61 10.91
N TYR A 331 0.84 -3.50 10.34
CA TYR A 331 -0.02 -2.49 9.73
C TYR A 331 -0.54 -2.90 8.36
N ASP A 332 0.37 -3.29 7.47
CA ASP A 332 0.03 -3.63 6.08
C ASP A 332 -0.40 -5.09 5.92
N ASN A 333 -0.08 -5.98 6.89
CA ASN A 333 -0.49 -7.38 6.85
C ASN A 333 -1.98 -7.52 7.21
N PRO A 334 -2.87 -7.83 6.24
CA PRO A 334 -4.32 -7.82 6.48
C PRO A 334 -4.78 -8.87 7.49
N SER A 335 -4.04 -9.97 7.62
CA SER A 335 -4.37 -11.04 8.57
C SER A 335 -4.27 -10.59 10.03
N PHE A 336 -3.34 -9.66 10.31
CA PHE A 336 -3.17 -9.08 11.63
C PHE A 336 -4.03 -7.82 11.81
N SER A 337 -3.93 -6.86 10.88
CA SER A 337 -4.59 -5.55 11.02
C SER A 337 -6.11 -5.63 11.01
N SER A 338 -6.71 -6.62 10.35
CA SER A 338 -8.16 -6.83 10.39
C SER A 338 -8.64 -7.37 11.74
N ARG A 339 -7.80 -8.14 12.45
CA ARG A 339 -8.15 -8.76 13.74
C ARG A 339 -7.79 -7.84 14.92
N PHE A 340 -6.69 -7.09 14.80
CA PHE A 340 -6.15 -6.23 15.86
C PHE A 340 -5.81 -4.82 15.33
N PRO A 341 -6.80 -4.04 14.83
CA PRO A 341 -6.55 -2.77 14.16
C PRO A 341 -5.82 -1.75 15.03
N ALA A 342 -6.20 -1.64 16.30
CA ALA A 342 -5.55 -0.70 17.23
C ALA A 342 -4.08 -1.06 17.50
N ILE A 343 -3.73 -2.35 17.55
CA ILE A 343 -2.34 -2.79 17.74
C ILE A 343 -1.55 -2.53 16.45
N ALA A 344 -2.12 -2.90 15.30
CA ALA A 344 -1.51 -2.69 13.99
C ALA A 344 -1.17 -1.22 13.75
N GLU A 345 -2.09 -0.32 14.08
CA GLU A 345 -1.91 1.13 13.95
C GLU A 345 -0.80 1.64 14.87
N ASN A 346 -0.82 1.25 16.14
CA ASN A 346 0.11 1.78 17.14
C ASN A 346 1.50 1.15 17.13
N TYR A 347 1.68 -0.07 16.63
CA TYR A 347 2.95 -0.80 16.77
C TYR A 347 3.65 -1.11 15.45
N ARG A 348 2.91 -1.10 14.32
CA ARG A 348 3.31 -1.28 12.91
C ARG A 348 4.22 -2.47 12.55
N TRP A 349 5.23 -2.80 13.34
CA TRP A 349 6.16 -3.90 13.15
C TRP A 349 6.28 -4.75 14.42
N ALA A 350 6.53 -6.04 14.22
CA ALA A 350 6.98 -6.94 15.27
C ALA A 350 8.21 -7.71 14.78
N LEU A 351 9.15 -7.94 15.68
CA LEU A 351 10.38 -8.69 15.45
C LEU A 351 10.48 -9.82 16.47
N PHE A 352 10.89 -10.99 16.02
CA PHE A 352 11.35 -12.10 16.85
C PHE A 352 12.71 -12.59 16.34
N GLN A 353 13.71 -12.65 17.22
CA GLN A 353 15.06 -13.10 16.88
C GLN A 353 15.44 -14.32 17.70
N GLN A 354 16.26 -15.18 17.11
CA GLN A 354 16.75 -16.41 17.72
C GLN A 354 18.21 -16.64 17.36
N THR A 355 19.03 -16.95 18.37
CA THR A 355 20.44 -17.31 18.20
C THR A 355 20.74 -18.57 19.03
N PRO A 356 21.21 -19.67 18.41
CA PRO A 356 21.68 -20.83 19.16
C PRO A 356 23.00 -20.49 19.87
N GLN A 357 23.07 -20.80 21.16
CA GLN A 357 24.26 -20.64 21.99
C GLN A 357 24.39 -21.84 22.94
N ASN A 358 25.33 -22.73 22.64
CA ASN A 358 25.54 -24.00 23.36
C ASN A 358 24.27 -24.88 23.38
N ASP A 359 23.62 -24.99 24.53
CA ASP A 359 22.40 -25.79 24.75
C ASP A 359 21.11 -24.95 24.79
N TYR A 360 21.22 -23.64 24.51
CA TYR A 360 20.12 -22.68 24.63
C TYR A 360 19.90 -21.90 23.34
N TYR A 361 18.65 -21.49 23.12
CA TYR A 361 18.36 -20.35 22.25
C TYR A 361 18.29 -19.08 23.09
N VAL A 362 19.02 -18.06 22.67
CA VAL A 362 18.80 -16.68 23.10
C VAL A 362 17.74 -16.08 22.17
N LEU A 363 16.70 -15.51 22.76
CA LEU A 363 15.54 -14.98 22.08
C LEU A 363 15.42 -13.47 22.32
N ASN A 364 14.90 -12.75 21.33
CA ASN A 364 14.53 -11.35 21.49
C ASN A 364 13.19 -11.12 20.78
N PHE A 365 12.25 -10.46 21.43
CA PHE A 365 11.03 -9.97 20.80
C PHE A 365 10.89 -8.47 21.04
N VAL A 366 10.57 -7.75 19.97
CA VAL A 366 10.46 -6.29 19.98
C VAL A 366 9.22 -5.87 19.20
N SER A 367 8.42 -5.00 19.81
CA SER A 367 7.38 -4.26 19.12
C SER A 367 7.25 -2.87 19.75
N GLU A 368 7.59 -1.85 18.96
CA GLU A 368 7.75 -0.47 19.42
C GLU A 368 6.50 0.35 19.08
N LYS A 369 6.00 1.11 20.05
CA LYS A 369 4.90 2.02 19.79
C LYS A 369 5.36 3.17 18.92
N GLN A 370 4.58 3.42 17.88
CA GLN A 370 4.79 4.50 16.93
C GLN A 370 4.38 5.84 17.55
N THR A 371 5.13 6.88 17.23
CA THR A 371 4.87 8.27 17.61
C THR A 371 4.04 8.99 16.55
N GLU A 372 3.36 10.09 16.86
CA GLU A 372 2.57 10.85 15.86
C GLU A 372 3.39 11.26 14.62
N SER A 373 4.67 11.59 14.80
CA SER A 373 5.62 11.91 13.72
C SER A 373 6.00 10.71 12.83
N THR A 374 5.70 9.47 13.26
CA THR A 374 5.89 8.24 12.49
C THR A 374 4.55 7.63 12.01
N LEU A 375 3.43 7.96 12.69
CA LEU A 375 2.07 7.48 12.43
C LEU A 375 1.34 8.18 11.28
N SER A 376 1.83 9.30 10.78
CA SER A 376 0.99 10.24 10.02
C SER A 376 0.29 9.65 8.78
N ASP A 377 -1.01 9.94 8.68
CA ASP A 377 -1.86 9.89 7.47
C ASP A 377 -1.44 10.93 6.41
N GLU A 378 -0.32 11.62 6.63
CA GLU A 378 0.22 12.65 5.74
C GLU A 378 0.52 12.08 4.37
N MET A 379 0.48 12.97 3.39
CA MET A 379 0.96 12.72 2.05
C MET A 379 2.40 12.21 2.07
N ARG A 380 2.61 11.00 1.54
CA ARG A 380 3.94 10.40 1.38
C ARG A 380 4.29 10.30 -0.08
N GLU A 381 5.51 10.64 -0.45
CA GLU A 381 6.05 10.33 -1.77
C GLU A 381 6.13 8.80 -1.94
N ARG A 382 5.49 8.26 -2.98
CA ARG A 382 5.53 6.83 -3.31
C ARG A 382 6.67 6.52 -4.28
N PHE A 383 6.79 7.30 -5.36
CA PHE A 383 7.93 7.22 -6.29
C PHE A 383 8.04 8.46 -7.15
N ARG A 384 9.19 8.60 -7.83
CA ARG A 384 9.40 9.52 -8.95
C ARG A 384 9.70 8.75 -10.23
N PHE A 385 9.41 9.36 -11.37
CA PHE A 385 9.73 8.82 -12.67
C PHE A 385 10.24 9.92 -13.59
N ALA A 386 11.47 9.75 -14.08
CA ALA A 386 12.06 10.63 -15.08
C ALA A 386 11.74 10.10 -16.49
N LEU A 387 11.23 10.98 -17.35
CA LEU A 387 11.06 10.74 -18.77
C LEU A 387 12.35 11.06 -19.52
N ASP A 388 12.48 10.55 -20.74
CA ASP A 388 13.65 10.83 -21.58
C ASP A 388 13.66 12.27 -22.11
N ASP A 389 12.49 12.91 -22.18
CA ASP A 389 12.31 14.28 -22.66
C ASP A 389 11.16 14.98 -21.91
N VAL A 390 10.93 16.26 -22.23
CA VAL A 390 9.91 17.11 -21.60
C VAL A 390 8.52 16.51 -21.76
N MET A 391 7.71 16.53 -20.70
CA MET A 391 6.32 16.10 -20.72
C MET A 391 5.48 17.00 -21.64
N ALA A 392 4.86 16.40 -22.63
CA ALA A 392 3.94 17.06 -23.55
C ALA A 392 2.47 16.92 -23.11
N SER A 393 2.14 15.87 -22.35
CA SER A 393 0.80 15.67 -21.79
C SER A 393 0.82 15.69 -20.28
N GLU A 394 -0.32 16.05 -19.68
CA GLU A 394 -0.53 15.84 -18.24
C GLU A 394 -0.52 14.33 -17.92
N PRO A 395 -0.08 13.91 -16.73
CA PRO A 395 -0.19 12.53 -16.28
C PRO A 395 -1.65 12.08 -16.18
N VAL A 396 -1.94 10.86 -16.64
CA VAL A 396 -3.28 10.25 -16.56
C VAL A 396 -3.19 8.97 -15.75
N ILE A 397 -4.02 8.86 -14.72
CA ILE A 397 -4.15 7.64 -13.92
C ILE A 397 -5.09 6.66 -14.63
N LEU A 398 -4.67 5.40 -14.74
CA LEU A 398 -5.36 4.33 -15.48
C LEU A 398 -5.52 3.08 -14.60
N LEU A 399 -6.64 2.37 -14.74
CA LEU A 399 -6.86 1.10 -14.04
C LEU A 399 -6.22 -0.07 -14.79
N ASN A 400 -5.36 -0.83 -14.12
CA ASN A 400 -4.95 -2.14 -14.59
C ASN A 400 -6.07 -3.16 -14.34
N HIS A 401 -6.71 -3.63 -15.41
CA HIS A 401 -7.83 -4.55 -15.30
C HIS A 401 -7.50 -5.93 -14.72
N ARG A 402 -6.22 -6.35 -14.76
CA ARG A 402 -5.75 -7.65 -14.24
C ARG A 402 -5.51 -7.59 -12.73
N THR A 403 -4.76 -6.61 -12.27
CA THR A 403 -4.37 -6.47 -10.85
C THR A 403 -5.32 -5.59 -10.05
N LYS A 404 -6.20 -4.85 -10.74
CA LYS A 404 -7.06 -3.79 -10.19
C LYS A 404 -6.31 -2.59 -9.62
N ARG A 405 -4.98 -2.56 -9.75
CA ARG A 405 -4.14 -1.45 -9.32
C ARG A 405 -4.06 -0.34 -10.36
N LEU A 406 -3.69 0.85 -9.92
CA LEU A 406 -3.49 2.01 -10.78
C LEU A 406 -2.11 2.00 -11.47
N GLU A 407 -2.08 2.55 -12.68
CA GLU A 407 -0.92 2.81 -13.54
C GLU A 407 -0.97 4.28 -14.00
N ILE A 408 0.14 4.84 -14.48
CA ILE A 408 0.21 6.24 -14.95
C ILE A 408 0.62 6.25 -16.43
N ALA A 409 -0.11 6.99 -17.25
CA ALA A 409 0.25 7.27 -18.63
C ALA A 409 0.65 8.74 -18.81
N VAL A 410 1.70 8.99 -19.58
CA VAL A 410 2.19 10.34 -19.87
C VAL A 410 2.92 10.34 -21.21
N GLN A 411 2.86 11.43 -21.97
CA GLN A 411 3.55 11.59 -23.25
C GLN A 411 4.65 12.64 -23.17
N ASP A 412 5.79 12.41 -23.80
CA ASP A 412 6.86 13.41 -23.99
C ASP A 412 6.73 14.22 -25.30
N GLU A 413 7.55 15.26 -25.47
CA GLU A 413 7.58 16.13 -26.65
C GLU A 413 8.05 15.43 -27.93
N ASN A 414 8.74 14.28 -27.80
CA ASN A 414 9.09 13.41 -28.93
C ASN A 414 7.95 12.45 -29.33
N ASN A 415 6.78 12.62 -28.72
CA ASN A 415 5.57 11.83 -28.89
C ASN A 415 5.67 10.37 -28.41
N TYR A 416 6.59 10.06 -27.49
CA TYR A 416 6.55 8.78 -26.79
C TYR A 416 5.50 8.80 -25.69
N LEU A 417 4.54 7.90 -25.77
CA LEU A 417 3.61 7.57 -24.69
C LEU A 417 4.24 6.52 -23.79
N TYR A 418 4.40 6.85 -22.52
CA TYR A 418 4.91 5.98 -21.46
C TYR A 418 3.72 5.39 -20.70
N LEU A 419 3.83 4.11 -20.32
CA LEU A 419 2.98 3.51 -19.29
C LEU A 419 3.86 3.10 -18.11
N ILE A 420 3.52 3.62 -16.93
CA ILE A 420 4.29 3.50 -15.69
C ILE A 420 3.46 2.67 -14.70
N GLY A 421 4.08 1.64 -14.13
CA GLY A 421 3.45 0.69 -13.24
C GLY A 421 3.15 1.28 -11.86
N ASN A 422 2.36 0.53 -11.06
CA ASN A 422 1.91 0.96 -9.75
C ASN A 422 3.05 1.29 -8.74
N ASN A 423 4.19 0.65 -8.96
CA ASN A 423 5.40 0.82 -8.17
C ASN A 423 6.33 1.90 -8.75
N GLY A 424 6.04 2.44 -9.94
CA GLY A 424 6.83 3.41 -10.69
C GLY A 424 7.69 2.84 -11.81
N SER A 425 7.70 1.52 -12.06
CA SER A 425 8.50 0.93 -13.14
C SER A 425 8.01 1.34 -14.53
N LEU A 426 8.89 1.58 -15.49
CA LEU A 426 8.48 1.69 -16.90
C LEU A 426 7.96 0.34 -17.38
N LEU A 427 6.70 0.26 -17.80
CA LEU A 427 6.12 -0.95 -18.36
C LEU A 427 6.43 -1.08 -19.85
N TRP A 428 6.28 0.03 -20.58
CA TRP A 428 6.68 0.20 -21.97
C TRP A 428 6.59 1.69 -22.35
N LYS A 429 7.22 2.06 -23.46
CA LYS A 429 6.98 3.33 -24.16
C LYS A 429 6.71 3.08 -25.64
N LYS A 430 5.83 3.88 -26.24
CA LYS A 430 5.44 3.78 -27.65
C LYS A 430 5.51 5.15 -28.32
N ARG A 431 6.21 5.24 -29.44
CA ARG A 431 6.17 6.44 -30.28
C ARG A 431 4.83 6.52 -31.01
N LEU A 432 4.15 7.65 -30.86
CA LEU A 432 2.93 8.00 -31.56
C LEU A 432 3.22 8.89 -32.77
N ASP A 433 2.21 9.09 -33.63
CA ASP A 433 2.32 9.95 -34.81
C ASP A 433 2.19 11.45 -34.49
N GLY A 434 1.84 11.81 -33.25
CA GLY A 434 1.76 13.18 -32.78
C GLY A 434 1.33 13.30 -31.33
N LYS A 435 1.11 14.54 -30.89
CA LYS A 435 0.71 14.87 -29.51
C LYS A 435 -0.70 14.38 -29.23
N ILE A 436 -0.91 13.73 -28.09
CA ILE A 436 -2.23 13.36 -27.59
C ILE A 436 -3.01 14.64 -27.28
N GLN A 437 -4.20 14.77 -27.87
CA GLN A 437 -5.04 15.95 -27.74
C GLN A 437 -6.39 15.69 -27.04
N SER A 438 -6.71 14.44 -26.73
CA SER A 438 -7.90 14.05 -25.95
C SER A 438 -7.53 13.50 -24.59
N PRO A 439 -8.49 13.39 -23.65
CA PRO A 439 -8.34 12.46 -22.54
C PRO A 439 -8.01 11.05 -23.07
N ILE A 440 -7.29 10.27 -22.27
CA ILE A 440 -7.09 8.84 -22.51
C ILE A 440 -8.27 8.10 -21.89
N TYR A 441 -9.15 7.57 -22.73
CA TYR A 441 -10.32 6.81 -22.28
C TYR A 441 -9.97 5.33 -22.13
N GLN A 442 -10.40 4.70 -21.05
CA GLN A 442 -10.32 3.24 -20.92
C GLN A 442 -11.59 2.57 -21.45
N VAL A 443 -11.44 1.73 -22.48
CA VAL A 443 -12.54 1.02 -23.16
C VAL A 443 -12.30 -0.49 -23.14
N ASP A 444 -13.37 -1.29 -23.15
CA ASP A 444 -13.31 -2.75 -23.31
C ASP A 444 -14.02 -3.16 -24.60
N LEU A 445 -13.31 -3.06 -25.73
CA LEU A 445 -13.87 -3.30 -27.06
C LEU A 445 -14.36 -4.74 -27.26
N PHE A 446 -13.77 -5.68 -26.51
CA PHE A 446 -14.01 -7.12 -26.63
C PHE A 446 -15.02 -7.66 -25.61
N LYS A 447 -15.51 -6.82 -24.69
CA LYS A 447 -16.42 -7.20 -23.59
C LYS A 447 -15.89 -8.32 -22.70
N ASN A 448 -14.57 -8.43 -22.55
CA ASN A 448 -13.91 -9.48 -21.76
C ASN A 448 -13.31 -8.94 -20.45
N GLY A 449 -13.52 -7.66 -20.15
CA GLY A 449 -12.96 -6.98 -18.99
C GLY A 449 -11.53 -6.50 -19.20
N PHE A 450 -10.92 -6.72 -20.37
CA PHE A 450 -9.61 -6.17 -20.68
C PHE A 450 -9.78 -4.74 -21.19
N LEU A 451 -9.08 -3.82 -20.53
CA LEU A 451 -9.13 -2.39 -20.86
C LEU A 451 -8.05 -2.04 -21.89
N GLN A 452 -8.43 -1.21 -22.85
CA GLN A 452 -7.59 -0.54 -23.85
C GLN A 452 -7.63 0.97 -23.63
N MET A 453 -6.59 1.68 -24.05
CA MET A 453 -6.51 3.14 -24.05
C MET A 453 -6.93 3.66 -25.43
N ALA A 454 -8.01 4.44 -25.48
CA ALA A 454 -8.50 5.12 -26.67
C ALA A 454 -8.27 6.63 -26.57
N PHE A 455 -7.66 7.23 -27.58
CA PHE A 455 -7.35 8.65 -27.63
C PHE A 455 -7.08 9.11 -29.06
N THR A 456 -6.94 10.41 -29.28
CA THR A 456 -6.58 11.00 -30.57
C THR A 456 -5.28 11.78 -30.52
N THR A 457 -4.50 11.70 -31.60
CA THR A 457 -3.49 12.70 -31.98
C THR A 457 -4.10 13.66 -33.00
N GLU A 458 -3.32 14.61 -33.54
CA GLU A 458 -3.81 15.62 -34.49
C GLU A 458 -4.57 15.00 -35.68
N LYS A 459 -4.15 13.82 -36.16
CA LYS A 459 -4.70 13.21 -37.39
C LYS A 459 -5.03 11.72 -37.25
N SER A 460 -4.95 11.15 -36.06
CA SER A 460 -5.21 9.72 -35.86
C SER A 460 -6.02 9.43 -34.62
N ILE A 461 -6.86 8.41 -34.71
CA ILE A 461 -7.51 7.78 -33.56
C ILE A 461 -6.70 6.54 -33.21
N TRP A 462 -6.25 6.45 -31.98
CA TRP A 462 -5.46 5.34 -31.46
C TRP A 462 -6.28 4.50 -30.49
N VAL A 463 -6.10 3.19 -30.56
CA VAL A 463 -6.47 2.27 -29.50
C VAL A 463 -5.29 1.33 -29.24
N VAL A 464 -4.78 1.38 -28.02
CA VAL A 464 -3.61 0.58 -27.59
C VAL A 464 -4.01 -0.24 -26.37
N ASP A 465 -3.68 -1.52 -26.35
CA ASP A 465 -3.90 -2.38 -25.20
C ASP A 465 -2.95 -2.04 -24.04
N ARG A 466 -3.18 -2.64 -22.86
CA ARG A 466 -2.33 -2.43 -21.68
C ARG A 466 -0.85 -2.83 -21.90
N ASN A 467 -0.54 -3.68 -22.87
CA ASN A 467 0.81 -4.12 -23.18
C ASN A 467 1.49 -3.26 -24.26
N GLY A 468 0.87 -2.14 -24.66
CA GLY A 468 1.42 -1.28 -25.68
C GLY A 468 1.26 -1.84 -27.09
N LYS A 469 0.33 -2.78 -27.32
CA LYS A 469 0.02 -3.28 -28.67
C LYS A 469 -1.17 -2.54 -29.26
N GLU A 470 -1.06 -2.21 -30.54
CA GLU A 470 -2.16 -1.63 -31.30
C GLU A 470 -3.33 -2.63 -31.40
N VAL A 471 -4.54 -2.12 -31.27
CA VAL A 471 -5.76 -2.92 -31.35
C VAL A 471 -6.42 -2.66 -32.68
N ALA A 472 -6.42 -3.67 -33.56
CA ALA A 472 -6.99 -3.53 -34.89
C ALA A 472 -8.47 -3.08 -34.83
N PRO A 473 -8.91 -2.15 -35.71
CA PRO A 473 -8.17 -1.60 -36.85
C PRO A 473 -7.38 -0.32 -36.56
N PHE A 474 -7.17 0.05 -35.30
CA PHE A 474 -6.47 1.29 -34.92
C PHE A 474 -4.94 1.14 -35.03
N PRO A 475 -4.20 2.22 -35.35
CA PRO A 475 -4.69 3.59 -35.53
C PRO A 475 -5.45 3.83 -36.83
N LEU A 476 -6.51 4.64 -36.77
CA LEU A 476 -7.21 5.14 -37.96
C LEU A 476 -6.69 6.53 -38.30
N GLN A 477 -6.15 6.69 -39.52
CA GLN A 477 -5.53 7.95 -39.97
C GLN A 477 -6.48 8.79 -40.83
N TYR A 478 -6.42 10.11 -40.65
CA TYR A 478 -7.19 11.12 -41.35
C TYR A 478 -6.28 12.09 -42.09
N LYS A 479 -6.77 12.68 -43.19
CA LYS A 479 -5.98 13.62 -43.99
C LYS A 479 -5.90 14.99 -43.34
N ASN A 480 -7.02 15.46 -42.79
CA ASN A 480 -7.11 16.75 -42.12
C ASN A 480 -7.01 16.57 -40.60
N PRO A 481 -6.65 17.63 -39.86
CA PRO A 481 -6.70 17.62 -38.41
C PRO A 481 -8.10 17.29 -37.89
N ILE A 482 -8.16 16.39 -36.91
CA ILE A 482 -9.37 16.00 -36.20
C ILE A 482 -9.41 16.67 -34.82
N THR A 483 -10.60 16.85 -34.25
CA THR A 483 -10.75 17.32 -32.87
C THR A 483 -10.42 16.20 -31.86
N PRO A 484 -10.21 16.55 -30.57
CA PRO A 484 -10.07 15.54 -29.51
C PRO A 484 -11.19 14.49 -29.53
N LEU A 485 -10.86 13.24 -29.21
CA LEU A 485 -11.84 12.17 -29.07
C LEU A 485 -12.84 12.43 -27.94
N GLU A 486 -14.11 12.17 -28.19
CA GLU A 486 -15.12 11.93 -27.16
C GLU A 486 -15.59 10.47 -27.23
N VAL A 487 -15.68 9.81 -26.07
CA VAL A 487 -16.09 8.40 -25.96
C VAL A 487 -17.30 8.27 -25.06
N PHE A 488 -18.35 7.60 -25.53
CA PHE A 488 -19.54 7.30 -24.73
C PHE A 488 -20.14 5.93 -25.08
N ASP A 489 -20.93 5.41 -24.14
CA ASP A 489 -21.65 4.14 -24.24
C ASP A 489 -23.10 4.35 -23.77
N TYR A 490 -24.03 4.34 -24.72
CA TYR A 490 -25.42 4.76 -24.48
C TYR A 490 -26.13 3.94 -23.41
N GLU A 491 -25.89 2.63 -23.38
CA GLU A 491 -26.63 1.66 -22.57
C GLU A 491 -25.73 0.95 -21.56
N SER A 492 -24.50 1.45 -21.34
CA SER A 492 -23.50 0.85 -20.45
C SER A 492 -23.20 -0.63 -20.78
N ASN A 493 -23.35 -1.01 -22.06
CA ASN A 493 -23.21 -2.38 -22.55
C ASN A 493 -21.92 -2.61 -23.35
N ARG A 494 -20.98 -1.65 -23.26
CA ARG A 494 -19.69 -1.59 -23.95
C ARG A 494 -19.82 -1.51 -25.47
N GLU A 495 -20.93 -0.98 -25.97
CA GLU A 495 -21.07 -0.57 -27.38
C GLU A 495 -20.62 0.88 -27.53
N TYR A 496 -19.32 1.09 -27.37
CA TYR A 496 -18.69 2.40 -27.42
C TYR A 496 -18.96 3.11 -28.75
N ARG A 497 -18.98 4.43 -28.64
CA ARG A 497 -19.03 5.37 -29.75
C ARG A 497 -17.86 6.32 -29.65
N PHE A 498 -17.20 6.53 -30.78
CA PHE A 498 -16.07 7.43 -30.93
C PHE A 498 -16.51 8.62 -31.77
N LEU A 499 -16.62 9.79 -31.14
CA LEU A 499 -17.08 11.02 -31.77
C LEU A 499 -15.94 12.03 -31.85
N PHE A 500 -15.74 12.58 -33.05
CA PHE A 500 -14.79 13.65 -33.32
C PHE A 500 -15.24 14.43 -34.57
N ALA A 501 -14.65 15.59 -34.81
CA ALA A 501 -14.92 16.41 -35.98
C ALA A 501 -13.69 16.55 -36.88
N GLU A 502 -13.90 16.48 -38.19
CA GLU A 502 -12.94 16.80 -39.24
C GLU A 502 -13.49 18.02 -40.02
N GLY A 503 -13.10 19.22 -39.61
CA GLY A 503 -13.66 20.46 -40.17
C GLY A 503 -15.17 20.59 -39.88
N ASN A 504 -16.00 20.50 -40.92
CA ASN A 504 -17.47 20.57 -40.82
C ASN A 504 -18.14 19.19 -40.85
N THR A 505 -17.36 18.11 -40.72
CA THR A 505 -17.85 16.73 -40.70
C THR A 505 -17.74 16.19 -39.28
N LEU A 506 -18.84 15.69 -38.72
CA LEU A 506 -18.87 14.90 -37.50
C LEU A 506 -18.77 13.43 -37.86
N HIS A 507 -17.79 12.74 -37.30
CA HIS A 507 -17.63 11.30 -37.45
C HIS A 507 -18.11 10.61 -36.19
N LEU A 508 -18.95 9.58 -36.35
CA LEU A 508 -19.40 8.76 -35.23
C LEU A 508 -19.07 7.31 -35.56
N LEU A 509 -18.00 6.79 -34.98
CA LEU A 509 -17.58 5.41 -35.19
C LEU A 509 -18.11 4.50 -34.09
N ASP A 510 -18.34 3.24 -34.43
CA ASP A 510 -18.55 2.17 -33.48
C ASP A 510 -17.22 1.67 -32.89
N LYS A 511 -17.31 0.72 -31.94
CA LYS A 511 -16.13 0.09 -31.32
C LYS A 511 -15.20 -0.65 -32.29
N LYS A 512 -15.64 -0.93 -33.51
CA LYS A 512 -14.84 -1.56 -34.58
C LYS A 512 -14.22 -0.52 -35.52
N GLY A 513 -14.38 0.77 -35.22
CA GLY A 513 -13.88 1.85 -36.07
C GLY A 513 -14.71 2.09 -37.33
N GLN A 514 -15.95 1.58 -37.39
CA GLN A 514 -16.84 1.74 -38.55
C GLN A 514 -17.85 2.87 -38.32
N GLU A 515 -18.15 3.64 -39.35
CA GLU A 515 -19.18 4.68 -39.30
C GLU A 515 -20.55 4.10 -38.90
N VAL A 516 -21.19 4.75 -37.93
CA VAL A 516 -22.52 4.35 -37.44
C VAL A 516 -23.57 4.70 -38.49
N LYS A 517 -24.24 3.68 -39.00
CA LYS A 517 -25.32 3.83 -40.00
C LYS A 517 -26.44 4.75 -39.49
N GLY A 518 -26.86 5.70 -40.33
CA GLY A 518 -27.94 6.64 -40.02
C GLY A 518 -27.53 7.85 -39.19
N PHE A 519 -26.24 8.03 -38.91
CA PHE A 519 -25.73 9.26 -38.31
C PHE A 519 -25.57 10.37 -39.36
N ASN A 520 -26.15 11.54 -39.10
CA ASN A 520 -25.97 12.73 -39.91
C ASN A 520 -24.60 13.37 -39.59
N GLN A 521 -23.67 13.22 -40.51
CA GLN A 521 -22.30 13.69 -40.36
C GLN A 521 -22.14 15.21 -40.59
N ARG A 522 -23.13 15.91 -41.16
CA ARG A 522 -22.98 17.33 -41.50
C ARG A 522 -23.11 18.21 -40.25
N ALA A 523 -22.00 18.83 -39.83
CA ALA A 523 -22.03 19.83 -38.77
C ALA A 523 -22.65 21.15 -39.27
N ASN A 524 -23.42 21.82 -38.40
CA ASN A 524 -23.80 23.21 -38.59
C ASN A 524 -22.70 24.15 -38.06
N GLY A 525 -21.79 24.55 -38.95
CA GLY A 525 -20.57 25.29 -38.64
C GLY A 525 -19.47 24.40 -38.05
N LYS A 526 -18.22 24.89 -38.10
CA LYS A 526 -17.06 24.15 -37.57
C LYS A 526 -17.15 24.13 -36.05
N PRO A 527 -17.17 22.96 -35.39
CA PRO A 527 -17.17 22.89 -33.93
C PRO A 527 -15.94 23.57 -33.34
N LEU A 528 -16.15 24.36 -32.28
CA LEU A 528 -15.07 24.97 -31.48
C LEU A 528 -14.45 23.97 -30.51
N PHE A 529 -15.24 22.98 -30.09
CA PHE A 529 -14.85 21.85 -29.26
C PHE A 529 -15.50 20.59 -29.83
N THR A 530 -14.94 19.41 -29.50
CA THR A 530 -15.59 18.14 -29.82
C THR A 530 -17.00 18.11 -29.22
N PRO A 531 -18.03 17.72 -30.00
CA PRO A 531 -19.36 17.58 -29.45
C PRO A 531 -19.40 16.56 -28.31
N LYS A 532 -20.10 16.92 -27.24
CA LYS A 532 -20.23 16.08 -26.04
C LYS A 532 -21.59 15.42 -25.97
N HIS A 533 -21.61 14.18 -25.48
CA HIS A 533 -22.85 13.43 -25.23
C HIS A 533 -23.37 13.66 -23.83
N TYR A 534 -24.68 13.89 -23.71
CA TYR A 534 -25.41 13.96 -22.46
C TYR A 534 -26.72 13.17 -22.57
N ARG A 535 -27.12 12.53 -21.47
CA ARG A 535 -28.40 11.82 -21.35
C ARG A 535 -29.14 12.26 -20.10
N PHE A 536 -30.35 12.77 -20.28
CA PHE A 536 -31.27 13.12 -19.21
C PHE A 536 -32.72 13.08 -19.72
N ASN A 537 -33.70 12.94 -18.83
CA ASN A 537 -35.13 12.80 -19.19
C ASN A 537 -35.42 11.74 -20.27
N GLY A 538 -34.68 10.63 -20.26
CA GLY A 538 -34.83 9.53 -21.22
C GLY A 538 -34.36 9.84 -22.65
N LYS A 539 -33.66 10.95 -22.85
CA LYS A 539 -33.24 11.46 -24.16
C LYS A 539 -31.73 11.64 -24.23
N ASP A 540 -31.18 11.42 -25.42
CA ASP A 540 -29.79 11.69 -25.74
C ASP A 540 -29.63 13.00 -26.50
N TYR A 541 -28.54 13.69 -26.17
CA TYR A 541 -28.16 14.96 -26.71
C TYR A 541 -26.68 14.93 -27.11
N LEU A 542 -26.37 15.47 -28.29
CA LEU A 542 -25.02 15.91 -28.62
C LEU A 542 -25.03 17.44 -28.65
N ILE A 543 -24.10 18.07 -27.91
CA ILE A 543 -24.02 19.54 -27.86
C ILE A 543 -22.65 20.04 -28.26
N TYR A 544 -22.62 21.14 -29.00
CA TYR A 544 -21.39 21.86 -29.34
C TYR A 544 -21.66 23.29 -29.76
N SER A 545 -20.64 24.14 -29.54
CA SER A 545 -20.59 25.50 -30.05
C SER A 545 -19.82 25.54 -31.37
N SER A 546 -20.28 26.35 -32.32
CA SER A 546 -19.65 26.48 -33.65
C SER A 546 -19.02 27.86 -33.87
N ASN A 547 -18.01 27.92 -34.74
CA ASN A 547 -17.31 29.15 -35.11
C ASN A 547 -18.19 30.22 -35.79
N ASN A 548 -19.37 29.85 -36.29
CA ASN A 548 -20.36 30.76 -36.85
C ASN A 548 -21.31 31.36 -35.79
N GLY A 549 -21.04 31.11 -34.50
CA GLY A 549 -21.83 31.61 -33.38
C GLY A 549 -23.11 30.82 -33.11
N THR A 550 -23.29 29.65 -33.72
CA THR A 550 -24.45 28.76 -33.44
C THR A 550 -24.15 27.81 -32.30
N PHE A 551 -25.09 27.66 -31.36
CA PHE A 551 -25.07 26.60 -30.35
C PHE A 551 -25.97 25.46 -30.83
N ASN A 552 -25.38 24.29 -31.02
CA ASN A 552 -26.05 23.14 -31.61
C ASN A 552 -26.46 22.15 -30.52
N ILE A 553 -27.74 21.76 -30.53
CA ILE A 553 -28.30 20.70 -29.69
C ILE A 553 -28.92 19.66 -30.62
N LEU A 554 -28.27 18.51 -30.73
CA LEU A 554 -28.61 17.46 -31.67
C LEU A 554 -29.18 16.22 -30.97
N HIS A 555 -29.91 15.41 -31.73
CA HIS A 555 -30.23 14.04 -31.40
C HIS A 555 -28.99 13.14 -31.48
N ARG A 556 -29.07 11.93 -30.92
CA ARG A 556 -28.01 10.91 -31.04
C ARG A 556 -27.65 10.55 -32.49
N ASN A 557 -28.58 10.74 -33.43
CA ASN A 557 -28.37 10.49 -34.85
C ASN A 557 -27.74 11.71 -35.58
N GLY A 558 -27.37 12.78 -34.87
CA GLY A 558 -26.74 13.96 -35.46
C GLY A 558 -27.72 14.97 -36.08
N GLU A 559 -29.02 14.70 -36.07
CA GLU A 559 -30.02 15.66 -36.54
C GLU A 559 -30.31 16.74 -35.49
N GLN A 560 -30.68 17.94 -35.93
CA GLN A 560 -31.02 19.03 -35.02
C GLN A 560 -32.24 18.67 -34.17
N ARG A 561 -32.10 18.80 -32.85
CA ARG A 561 -33.15 18.49 -31.87
C ARG A 561 -33.84 19.73 -31.34
N ILE A 562 -33.06 20.75 -31.01
CA ILE A 562 -33.57 22.02 -30.47
C ILE A 562 -32.97 23.15 -31.29
N THR A 563 -33.82 24.03 -31.79
CA THR A 563 -33.40 25.25 -32.50
C THR A 563 -33.05 26.33 -31.48
N VAL A 564 -31.77 26.63 -31.35
CA VAL A 564 -31.28 27.72 -30.49
C VAL A 564 -31.28 29.02 -31.30
N LYS A 565 -32.03 30.03 -30.84
CA LYS A 565 -32.12 31.32 -31.53
C LYS A 565 -30.93 32.22 -31.19
N GLY A 566 -30.46 32.98 -32.18
CA GLY A 566 -29.42 34.00 -32.03
C GLY A 566 -28.01 33.53 -32.39
N THR A 567 -27.08 34.47 -32.41
CA THR A 567 -25.66 34.27 -32.67
C THR A 567 -24.87 34.67 -31.43
N TYR A 568 -23.88 33.86 -31.05
CA TYR A 568 -23.16 33.99 -29.79
C TYR A 568 -21.66 34.13 -30.02
N SER A 569 -21.03 34.99 -29.22
CA SER A 569 -19.57 35.06 -29.10
C SER A 569 -19.14 34.13 -27.96
N PHE A 570 -18.96 32.85 -28.25
CA PHE A 570 -18.60 31.85 -27.25
C PHE A 570 -17.24 32.15 -26.59
N SER A 571 -17.13 31.90 -25.29
CA SER A 571 -15.84 31.87 -24.61
C SER A 571 -15.03 30.64 -25.02
N ASN A 572 -13.75 30.62 -24.68
CA ASN A 572 -12.89 29.43 -24.83
C ASN A 572 -13.16 28.37 -23.74
N ASN A 573 -14.43 28.02 -23.51
CA ASN A 573 -14.85 26.98 -22.58
C ASN A 573 -15.88 26.05 -23.24
N PRO A 574 -15.74 24.72 -23.07
CA PRO A 574 -16.69 23.78 -23.66
C PRO A 574 -18.07 23.91 -23.00
N PRO A 575 -19.15 23.72 -23.77
CA PRO A 575 -20.50 23.67 -23.21
C PRO A 575 -20.69 22.41 -22.36
N LEU A 576 -21.67 22.46 -21.44
CA LEU A 576 -22.04 21.33 -20.58
C LEU A 576 -23.54 21.30 -20.27
N VAL A 577 -23.96 20.28 -19.53
CA VAL A 577 -25.31 20.17 -18.96
C VAL A 577 -25.26 20.11 -17.44
N LEU A 578 -26.11 20.88 -16.78
CA LEU A 578 -26.37 20.81 -15.34
C LEU A 578 -27.86 21.00 -15.06
N GLY A 579 -28.45 20.12 -14.25
CA GLY A 579 -29.86 20.23 -13.88
C GLY A 579 -30.80 20.32 -15.09
N ASP A 580 -30.55 19.49 -16.11
CA ASP A 580 -31.30 19.44 -17.37
C ASP A 580 -31.23 20.71 -18.24
N LEU A 581 -30.33 21.64 -17.91
CA LEU A 581 -30.08 22.84 -18.70
C LEU A 581 -28.82 22.68 -19.53
N PHE A 582 -28.90 23.00 -20.82
CA PHE A 582 -27.73 23.17 -21.68
C PHE A 582 -27.10 24.53 -21.40
N MET A 583 -25.80 24.55 -21.13
CA MET A 583 -25.13 25.74 -20.62
C MET A 583 -23.83 26.01 -21.38
N PHE A 584 -23.60 27.29 -21.67
CA PHE A 584 -22.34 27.80 -22.20
C PHE A 584 -22.13 29.25 -21.76
N THR A 585 -20.90 29.75 -21.86
CA THR A 585 -20.55 31.14 -21.56
C THR A 585 -20.12 31.87 -22.82
N ASN A 586 -20.50 33.15 -22.90
CA ASN A 586 -19.94 34.08 -23.87
C ASN A 586 -18.57 34.61 -23.41
N SER A 587 -17.79 35.18 -24.33
CA SER A 587 -16.50 35.82 -24.05
C SER A 587 -16.60 36.99 -23.05
N ASP A 588 -17.78 37.58 -22.88
CA ASP A 588 -18.06 38.64 -21.89
C ASP A 588 -18.40 38.11 -20.48
N GLY A 589 -18.32 36.80 -20.25
CA GLY A 589 -18.66 36.18 -18.97
C GLY A 589 -20.17 35.96 -18.75
N THR A 590 -21.02 36.23 -19.74
CA THR A 590 -22.45 35.92 -19.66
C THR A 590 -22.70 34.42 -19.79
N LEU A 591 -23.31 33.82 -18.78
CA LEU A 591 -23.84 32.46 -18.81
C LEU A 591 -25.18 32.43 -19.54
N ILE A 592 -25.27 31.57 -20.56
CA ILE A 592 -26.50 31.23 -21.23
C ILE A 592 -26.93 29.85 -20.75
N SER A 593 -28.21 29.70 -20.37
CA SER A 593 -28.79 28.42 -20.00
C SER A 593 -30.06 28.20 -20.81
N ILE A 594 -30.23 26.99 -21.34
CA ILE A 594 -31.30 26.63 -22.26
C ILE A 594 -31.98 25.36 -21.75
N ASP A 595 -33.30 25.36 -21.63
CA ASP A 595 -34.09 24.18 -21.25
C ASP A 595 -34.44 23.29 -22.47
N GLU A 596 -35.01 22.09 -22.24
CA GLU A 596 -35.42 21.18 -23.32
C GLU A 596 -36.50 21.75 -24.26
N LYS A 597 -37.20 22.81 -23.86
CA LYS A 597 -38.23 23.48 -24.68
C LYS A 597 -37.64 24.63 -25.51
N GLY A 598 -36.34 24.92 -25.35
CA GLY A 598 -35.66 26.05 -25.98
C GLY A 598 -35.86 27.38 -25.25
N GLY A 599 -36.44 27.36 -24.04
CA GLY A 599 -36.47 28.51 -23.14
C GLY A 599 -35.06 28.88 -22.70
N MET A 600 -34.76 30.17 -22.64
CA MET A 600 -33.39 30.66 -22.44
C MET A 600 -33.32 31.71 -21.34
N THR A 601 -32.31 31.59 -20.47
CA THR A 601 -31.96 32.58 -19.46
C THR A 601 -30.54 33.07 -19.67
N ARG A 602 -30.28 34.34 -19.33
CA ARG A 602 -28.96 34.96 -19.39
C ARG A 602 -28.59 35.51 -18.02
N LYS A 603 -27.40 35.19 -17.54
CA LYS A 603 -26.87 35.68 -16.26
C LYS A 603 -25.43 36.13 -16.45
N ASN A 604 -25.14 37.40 -16.20
CA ASN A 604 -23.75 37.86 -16.16
C ASN A 604 -23.09 37.32 -14.89
N LEU A 605 -21.99 36.57 -15.05
CA LEU A 605 -21.22 36.00 -13.94
C LEU A 605 -20.08 36.91 -13.46
N SER A 606 -19.92 38.09 -14.08
CA SER A 606 -18.82 39.03 -13.80
C SER A 606 -17.44 38.39 -13.94
N LEU A 607 -17.29 37.52 -14.96
CA LEU A 607 -16.02 36.88 -15.29
C LEU A 607 -15.25 37.76 -16.29
N THR A 608 -13.95 37.90 -16.09
CA THR A 608 -13.07 38.72 -16.94
C THR A 608 -12.10 37.80 -17.68
N GLU A 609 -11.94 38.00 -18.99
CA GLU A 609 -10.99 37.18 -19.75
C GLU A 609 -9.52 37.43 -19.35
N PRO A 610 -8.67 36.37 -19.33
CA PRO A 610 -9.04 34.97 -19.52
C PRO A 610 -9.74 34.39 -18.27
N PHE A 611 -10.83 33.65 -18.48
CA PHE A 611 -11.49 32.89 -17.42
C PHE A 611 -11.71 31.44 -17.84
N TYR A 612 -11.71 30.56 -16.84
CA TYR A 612 -12.12 29.17 -17.00
C TYR A 612 -13.50 28.98 -16.42
N TRP A 613 -14.35 28.28 -17.15
CA TRP A 613 -15.69 27.89 -16.70
C TRP A 613 -15.92 26.43 -17.08
N GLY A 614 -16.55 25.68 -16.19
CA GLY A 614 -16.82 24.27 -16.39
C GLY A 614 -17.62 23.67 -15.24
N GLY A 615 -17.56 22.36 -15.12
CA GLY A 615 -18.27 21.62 -14.09
C GLY A 615 -18.57 20.18 -14.49
N ASN A 616 -19.30 19.50 -13.61
CA ASN A 616 -19.91 18.21 -13.88
C ASN A 616 -21.42 18.29 -13.59
N ARG A 617 -22.11 17.14 -13.57
CA ARG A 617 -23.55 17.07 -13.29
C ARG A 617 -23.96 17.50 -11.87
N TYR A 618 -23.01 17.72 -10.97
CA TYR A 618 -23.22 18.03 -9.56
C TYR A 618 -22.80 19.46 -9.18
N VAL A 619 -21.73 19.99 -9.78
CA VAL A 619 -21.14 21.28 -9.40
C VAL A 619 -20.60 22.03 -10.61
N LEU A 620 -20.79 23.36 -10.63
CA LEU A 620 -20.14 24.27 -11.56
C LEU A 620 -18.88 24.85 -10.92
N THR A 621 -17.89 25.09 -11.76
CA THR A 621 -16.65 25.74 -11.36
C THR A 621 -16.32 26.90 -12.30
N SER A 622 -15.77 27.97 -11.74
CA SER A 622 -15.19 29.05 -12.53
C SER A 622 -13.95 29.61 -11.87
N LEU A 623 -12.98 30.02 -12.69
CA LEU A 623 -11.77 30.71 -12.24
C LEU A 623 -11.60 31.96 -13.11
N SER A 624 -11.65 33.12 -12.49
CA SER A 624 -11.46 34.43 -13.15
C SER A 624 -10.55 35.29 -12.28
N GLY A 625 -9.41 35.71 -12.84
CA GLY A 625 -8.33 36.29 -12.04
C GLY A 625 -7.86 35.30 -10.97
N ASN A 626 -7.88 35.72 -9.71
CA ASN A 626 -7.56 34.90 -8.55
C ASN A 626 -8.81 34.37 -7.81
N ILE A 627 -10.00 34.46 -8.40
CA ILE A 627 -11.23 34.02 -7.75
C ILE A 627 -11.65 32.66 -8.32
N LEU A 628 -11.53 31.62 -7.51
CA LEU A 628 -12.10 30.30 -7.77
C LEU A 628 -13.50 30.24 -7.17
N THR A 629 -14.47 29.79 -7.96
CA THR A 629 -15.83 29.51 -7.50
C THR A 629 -16.11 28.02 -7.65
N ILE A 630 -16.58 27.38 -6.58
CA ILE A 630 -17.00 25.97 -6.56
C ILE A 630 -18.46 25.96 -6.07
N GLY A 631 -19.40 25.75 -7.00
CA GLY A 631 -20.82 25.91 -6.69
C GLY A 631 -21.12 27.32 -6.19
N ASN A 632 -21.46 27.44 -4.90
CA ASN A 632 -21.74 28.72 -4.24
C ASN A 632 -20.55 29.26 -3.44
N GLN A 633 -19.46 28.50 -3.33
CA GLN A 633 -18.29 28.87 -2.54
C GLN A 633 -17.36 29.72 -3.37
N ARG A 634 -16.98 30.88 -2.84
CA ARG A 634 -16.02 31.81 -3.44
C ARG A 634 -14.72 31.74 -2.67
N ILE A 635 -13.65 31.38 -3.35
CA ILE A 635 -12.32 31.16 -2.79
C ILE A 635 -11.39 32.18 -3.45
N GLU A 636 -10.72 32.98 -2.63
CA GLU A 636 -9.69 33.90 -3.10
C GLU A 636 -8.34 33.19 -3.06
N LEU A 637 -7.80 32.93 -4.25
CA LEU A 637 -6.50 32.33 -4.42
C LEU A 637 -5.40 33.39 -4.30
N PRO A 638 -4.14 32.99 -4.00
CA PRO A 638 -3.00 33.88 -4.13
C PRO A 638 -2.91 34.51 -5.53
N GLU A 639 -2.35 35.70 -5.64
CA GLU A 639 -2.09 36.31 -6.96
C GLU A 639 -1.17 35.42 -7.78
N GLY A 640 -1.55 35.14 -9.02
CA GLY A 640 -0.82 34.22 -9.87
C GLY A 640 -1.50 33.92 -11.19
N LYS A 641 -0.80 33.16 -12.03
CA LYS A 641 -1.30 32.65 -13.29
C LYS A 641 -1.72 31.20 -13.11
N TYR A 642 -3.02 30.96 -13.14
CA TYR A 642 -3.57 29.62 -12.95
C TYR A 642 -3.84 28.91 -14.27
N SER A 643 -3.60 27.61 -14.27
CA SER A 643 -4.08 26.67 -15.28
C SER A 643 -5.60 26.44 -15.16
N ARG A 644 -6.20 25.79 -16.17
CA ARG A 644 -7.62 25.41 -16.13
C ARG A 644 -7.85 24.48 -14.92
N PRO A 645 -8.84 24.77 -14.05
CA PRO A 645 -9.16 23.90 -12.93
C PRO A 645 -9.48 22.47 -13.37
N LYS A 646 -9.03 21.48 -12.60
CA LYS A 646 -9.44 20.08 -12.77
C LYS A 646 -10.46 19.71 -11.72
N LEU A 647 -11.45 18.92 -12.12
CA LEU A 647 -12.52 18.45 -11.27
C LEU A 647 -12.40 16.94 -11.12
N PHE A 648 -12.28 16.47 -9.89
CA PHE A 648 -12.21 15.06 -9.54
C PHE A 648 -13.47 14.66 -8.78
N ARG A 649 -13.89 13.40 -8.96
CA ARG A 649 -14.96 12.82 -8.15
C ARG A 649 -14.44 11.58 -7.45
N ILE A 650 -14.01 11.74 -6.21
CA ILE A 650 -13.41 10.68 -5.41
C ILE A 650 -14.41 10.26 -4.34
N ARG A 651 -14.74 8.96 -4.28
CA ARG A 651 -15.68 8.37 -3.31
C ARG A 651 -17.03 9.13 -3.20
N GLY A 652 -17.50 9.69 -4.31
CA GLY A 652 -18.77 10.42 -4.37
C GLY A 652 -18.72 11.90 -3.98
N MET A 653 -17.56 12.42 -3.57
CA MET A 653 -17.35 13.85 -3.29
C MET A 653 -16.63 14.53 -4.46
N ASN A 654 -16.91 15.82 -4.68
CA ASN A 654 -16.22 16.60 -5.70
C ASN A 654 -15.00 17.31 -5.10
N TYR A 655 -13.91 17.33 -5.86
CA TYR A 655 -12.71 18.07 -5.52
C TYR A 655 -12.26 18.90 -6.72
N VAL A 656 -11.76 20.11 -6.47
CA VAL A 656 -11.31 21.02 -7.52
C VAL A 656 -9.86 21.35 -7.28
N SER A 657 -8.98 21.02 -8.25
CA SER A 657 -7.60 21.47 -8.22
C SER A 657 -7.38 22.68 -9.11
N VAL A 658 -6.43 23.53 -8.69
CA VAL A 658 -5.91 24.64 -9.47
C VAL A 658 -4.40 24.65 -9.34
N THR A 659 -3.67 24.73 -10.47
CA THR A 659 -2.20 24.84 -10.45
C THR A 659 -1.78 26.24 -10.84
N GLU A 660 -1.03 26.91 -9.96
CA GLU A 660 -0.39 28.20 -10.21
C GLU A 660 0.98 27.98 -10.86
N GLN A 661 1.14 28.55 -12.05
CA GLN A 661 2.24 28.21 -12.96
C GLN A 661 3.57 28.88 -12.60
N ASN A 662 3.55 30.03 -11.92
CA ASN A 662 4.77 30.78 -11.62
C ASN A 662 5.51 30.25 -10.38
N THR A 663 4.75 29.90 -9.35
CA THR A 663 5.18 29.38 -8.05
C THR A 663 5.16 27.86 -8.01
N GLN A 664 4.68 27.21 -9.07
CA GLN A 664 4.69 25.76 -9.26
C GLN A 664 3.96 25.03 -8.13
N LYS A 665 2.75 25.50 -7.82
CA LYS A 665 1.93 24.98 -6.72
C LYS A 665 0.57 24.53 -7.22
N ALA A 666 0.22 23.29 -6.94
CA ALA A 666 -1.13 22.78 -7.11
C ALA A 666 -1.88 22.81 -5.78
N TYR A 667 -3.06 23.42 -5.78
CA TYR A 667 -4.00 23.45 -4.67
C TYR A 667 -5.14 22.47 -4.95
N LEU A 668 -5.73 21.91 -3.90
CA LEU A 668 -6.89 21.00 -4.01
C LEU A 668 -7.92 21.37 -2.95
N TYR A 669 -9.13 21.69 -3.41
CA TYR A 669 -10.24 22.11 -2.57
C TYR A 669 -11.36 21.07 -2.59
N ASP A 670 -12.04 20.89 -1.47
CA ASP A 670 -13.30 20.13 -1.41
C ASP A 670 -14.49 20.94 -1.99
N GLU A 671 -15.66 20.32 -2.10
CA GLU A 671 -16.87 20.99 -2.59
C GLU A 671 -17.44 22.08 -1.66
N LYS A 672 -16.94 22.16 -0.41
CA LYS A 672 -17.25 23.23 0.55
C LYS A 672 -16.26 24.40 0.44
N GLY A 673 -15.22 24.26 -0.37
CA GLY A 673 -14.19 25.27 -0.60
C GLY A 673 -13.07 25.26 0.44
N ASN A 674 -12.94 24.18 1.23
CA ASN A 674 -11.83 24.01 2.15
C ASN A 674 -10.60 23.50 1.39
N LEU A 675 -9.43 24.09 1.66
CA LEU A 675 -8.15 23.56 1.18
C LEU A 675 -7.85 22.26 1.92
N LEU A 676 -7.53 21.19 1.19
CA LEU A 676 -7.21 19.92 1.81
C LEU A 676 -5.85 19.94 2.51
N LYS A 677 -5.73 19.15 3.57
CA LYS A 677 -4.47 18.91 4.29
C LYS A 677 -3.37 18.47 3.31
N ASP A 678 -2.14 18.92 3.56
CA ASP A 678 -0.93 18.71 2.75
C ASP A 678 -0.92 19.40 1.37
N PHE A 679 -1.95 20.21 1.05
CA PHE A 679 -1.93 21.12 -0.09
C PHE A 679 -1.59 22.56 0.33
N PRO A 680 -0.92 23.35 -0.53
CA PRO A 680 -0.53 23.01 -1.90
C PRO A 680 0.68 22.06 -2.00
N VAL A 681 0.71 21.26 -3.05
CA VAL A 681 1.85 20.42 -3.43
C VAL A 681 2.64 21.05 -4.56
N GLU A 682 3.94 20.73 -4.66
CA GLU A 682 4.76 21.16 -5.80
C GLU A 682 4.25 20.52 -7.09
N SER A 683 3.87 21.37 -8.05
CA SER A 683 3.58 20.94 -9.41
C SER A 683 3.65 22.07 -10.43
N ILE A 684 4.26 21.79 -11.59
CA ILE A 684 4.31 22.74 -12.72
C ILE A 684 3.10 22.64 -13.65
N SER A 685 2.27 21.61 -13.51
CA SER A 685 1.08 21.38 -14.34
C SER A 685 -0.12 20.85 -13.53
N PRO A 686 -1.31 20.70 -14.14
CA PRO A 686 -2.46 20.11 -13.46
C PRO A 686 -2.18 18.70 -12.95
N ILE A 687 -2.52 18.46 -11.68
CA ILE A 687 -2.36 17.16 -11.02
C ILE A 687 -3.40 16.14 -11.51
N ALA A 688 -3.13 14.85 -11.28
CA ALA A 688 -4.11 13.78 -11.43
C ALA A 688 -4.34 13.07 -10.09
N ILE A 689 -5.59 12.69 -9.80
CA ILE A 689 -5.98 12.07 -8.53
C ILE A 689 -6.94 10.92 -8.77
N ASP A 690 -6.70 9.79 -8.10
CA ASP A 690 -7.61 8.65 -8.04
C ASP A 690 -7.38 7.80 -6.79
N VAL A 691 -8.16 6.73 -6.58
CA VAL A 691 -8.03 5.78 -5.46
C VAL A 691 -7.58 4.42 -5.96
N ASP A 692 -6.47 3.93 -5.41
CA ASP A 692 -5.91 2.63 -5.75
C ASP A 692 -6.64 1.48 -5.05
N TYR A 693 -6.34 0.25 -5.48
CA TYR A 693 -6.95 -0.96 -4.95
C TYR A 693 -6.74 -1.14 -3.43
N ASP A 694 -5.59 -0.68 -2.92
CA ASP A 694 -5.25 -0.68 -1.49
C ASP A 694 -5.98 0.43 -0.69
N LYS A 695 -6.88 1.18 -1.34
CA LYS A 695 -7.64 2.31 -0.82
C LYS A 695 -6.81 3.57 -0.56
N SER A 696 -5.53 3.60 -0.92
CA SER A 696 -4.75 4.83 -0.92
C SER A 696 -5.23 5.78 -2.02
N ILE A 697 -5.23 7.07 -1.72
CA ILE A 697 -5.45 8.15 -2.68
C ILE A 697 -4.10 8.46 -3.32
N TRP A 698 -4.06 8.44 -4.64
CA TRP A 698 -2.92 8.78 -5.47
C TRP A 698 -3.00 10.25 -5.89
N VAL A 699 -1.91 10.99 -5.73
CA VAL A 699 -1.77 12.35 -6.25
C VAL A 699 -0.53 12.38 -7.14
N VAL A 700 -0.73 12.45 -8.46
CA VAL A 700 0.36 12.52 -9.44
C VAL A 700 0.61 13.97 -9.80
N THR A 701 1.86 14.40 -9.68
CA THR A 701 2.29 15.77 -9.99
C THR A 701 3.43 15.75 -10.99
N GLU A 702 3.51 16.80 -11.80
CA GLU A 702 4.70 17.12 -12.58
C GLU A 702 5.64 17.97 -11.72
N LYS A 703 6.80 17.44 -11.31
CA LYS A 703 7.76 18.17 -10.45
C LYS A 703 8.66 19.07 -11.25
N SER A 704 9.21 18.53 -12.33
CA SER A 704 10.01 19.25 -13.31
C SER A 704 9.47 18.90 -14.69
N THR A 705 9.95 19.58 -15.72
CA THR A 705 9.51 19.33 -17.10
C THR A 705 9.76 17.89 -17.56
N THR A 706 10.67 17.15 -16.90
CA THR A 706 11.00 15.76 -17.25
C THR A 706 10.77 14.76 -16.11
N GLU A 707 10.29 15.18 -14.94
CA GLU A 707 10.09 14.29 -13.80
C GLU A 707 8.67 14.42 -13.23
N LEU A 708 7.97 13.28 -13.11
CA LEU A 708 6.73 13.18 -12.35
C LEU A 708 6.98 12.56 -10.98
N ILE A 709 6.14 12.93 -10.01
CA ILE A 709 6.08 12.33 -8.68
C ILE A 709 4.67 11.79 -8.46
N LEU A 710 4.59 10.62 -7.82
CA LEU A 710 3.35 10.13 -7.24
C LEU A 710 3.45 10.22 -5.72
N TYR A 711 2.48 10.87 -5.11
CA TYR A 711 2.24 10.82 -3.68
C TYR A 711 1.05 9.91 -3.33
N THR A 712 1.04 9.39 -2.10
CA THR A 712 -0.06 8.60 -1.55
C THR A 712 -0.46 9.03 -0.16
N MET A 713 -1.75 8.96 0.15
CA MET A 713 -2.33 9.14 1.49
C MET A 713 -3.55 8.24 1.69
N LYS A 714 -3.94 7.92 2.92
CA LYS A 714 -5.07 6.99 3.18
C LYS A 714 -6.45 7.64 3.02
N GLN A 715 -6.54 8.91 3.39
CA GLN A 715 -7.77 9.68 3.35
C GLN A 715 -7.43 11.16 3.17
N PHE A 716 -8.35 11.91 2.57
CA PHE A 716 -8.35 13.35 2.70
C PHE A 716 -8.82 13.66 4.12
N ALA A 717 -7.92 14.07 4.99
CA ALA A 717 -8.29 14.52 6.33
C ALA A 717 -9.06 15.83 6.20
N ASN A 718 -10.33 15.82 6.61
CA ASN A 718 -11.04 17.04 6.93
C ASN A 718 -10.94 17.18 8.46
N GLU A 719 -10.28 18.22 8.94
CA GLU A 719 -10.48 18.67 10.34
C GLU A 719 -11.92 19.16 10.55
#